data_AF-A0A947RK17-F1
#
_entry.id   AF-A0A947RK17-F1
#
_cell.length_a   1.000
_cell.length_b   1.000
_cell.length_c   1.000
_cell.angle_alpha   90.00
_cell.angle_beta   90.00
_cell.angle_gamma   90.00
#
_symmetry.space_group_name_H-M   'P 1'
#
loop_
_entity.id
_entity.type
_entity.pdbx_description
1 polymer ?
#
loop_
_entity_poly.entity_id
_entity_poly.type
_entity_poly.pdbx_seq_one_letter_code
_entity_poly.pdbx_strand_id
1 'polypeptide(L)'
;MSIFKLKDSAAAKAVSVFAGVAMALTLVFGGAVAPAQAQTVEELTAQISSLLAMISSLQAQLSNMGGTTTTTGVSYNFTKNLTMGDSGADVLNLQKVLNMSSDTMIAASGVGSKGNETEYFGGLTKAAVIKFQNKYASEILTPVGLTAGTGFVGASTRAKLNAMTVATTPTTPVDPTTPVVTPAGTGLTISAGSQPAATLAVSSAARIPFTKVILTASADGDVVVNSLLIERTGLAADAAFAGIILLDEDGTQIGIAKTLNSLHQATVGENFTVKAGTSKTVTIAGNMVAAATMASYRGQVGSLSVIGVNTSAAVNGALPIMGTAHTMNDSLSIGSATPARGVNDPNATATKEVGVDGYTFSSIKVTAGSAEKIRLHSIRWNQSGSVSASDLGNLKTYVDGVAYDVMVSSDGKYYTSTFGTGLVVDKGLAKEITIKGDIISGSGRTIAFDLYKNTDLYVTGETYGYGITPASTGTGFSTGTPWYDASVVTVSNGSLQGSKSTTVEAQNIAENVANQVLGGFDIEAKGEAISVASMVFNVTLTGSSAAASSAVGQVDDITNVSLVDANGSVVAGPVDAAYTSVSAQTTGTITFTDTVTFQLGKGTYTLKGQLGTNFVNDQTIIIDTNPTDDWTTVTGQTTGNSITPTPDATLTSNTMTLKTGTAVISTSASPVAQNVVAGAQGFVMANFQFDATASGEDVKFNTLVLNNTVTGANSEYQTGCQLFDGTTALNTGSNIKDIASGETAAQTFTLDSAGLVIPKGTLKTIALKCNISASASGDTYLWSMTAAQTGSGLDSGSTITTATPTGSGQIMTATTGGTFTVVKDDSSPSYKIVAAGTTDVVLAKLKFTGTNEAINLKKLGLQLTAASSSPSDLTRVTLWDGTTQVGVATFTSTDYATSTLTTDFMIPKDGSKVMTIKGDLAKIGTSQVGTQGALLKVNFDGGYTASTQGVGAQSGTTINTTSASDTAVDGVRVFRAYPEFAKINVSNTVLISSTDVELYKFSITAKDADGLSDGIGLNQVTVNVATSSASAVSGTTTVTNLEVYAYTDSSFSNPVSGYTNGLLATAAATLVTGDNEVEFSSVLNIPAGATYYFKVEGDTTLTAGTGTFSGNVTTKISGDAAYPAMATLMGTETTVDADTNNDFVWSGHATTTSALAHVDWSNGYLVDGLPSGGSSAQTISK
;
A
#
# COMPACT_ATOMS: atom_id res chain seq x y z
N MET A 1 72.11 -0.47 2.49
CA MET A 1 71.95 0.10 1.14
C MET A 1 70.72 0.98 1.15
N SER A 2 70.90 2.31 1.10
CA SER A 2 70.65 3.15 -0.09
C SER A 2 69.13 3.44 -0.25
N ILE A 3 68.53 4.50 0.30
CA ILE A 3 68.73 5.98 0.09
C ILE A 3 68.56 6.33 -1.41
N PHE A 4 67.80 7.32 -1.92
CA PHE A 4 67.34 8.68 -1.52
C PHE A 4 65.83 8.90 -1.89
N LYS A 5 64.98 9.78 -1.31
CA LYS A 5 65.00 11.11 -0.61
C LYS A 5 64.60 12.31 -1.50
N LEU A 6 63.58 13.06 -1.04
CA LEU A 6 63.44 14.55 -1.05
C LEU A 6 63.25 15.23 -2.45
N LYS A 7 62.75 16.48 -2.59
CA LYS A 7 62.52 17.64 -1.68
C LYS A 7 61.45 18.56 -2.34
N ASP A 8 60.67 19.41 -1.66
CA ASP A 8 60.96 20.77 -1.14
C ASP A 8 59.64 21.38 -0.58
N SER A 9 59.53 22.50 0.17
CA SER A 9 60.36 23.25 1.15
C SER A 9 59.50 24.46 1.66
N ALA A 10 59.77 25.29 2.68
CA ALA A 10 60.78 25.37 3.76
C ALA A 10 60.29 26.28 4.93
N ALA A 11 60.65 25.93 6.18
CA ALA A 11 60.90 26.84 7.33
C ALA A 11 59.72 27.68 7.94
N ALA A 12 59.70 28.07 9.23
CA ALA A 12 60.79 28.15 10.22
C ALA A 12 60.34 28.18 11.72
N LYS A 13 61.29 27.86 12.63
CA LYS A 13 61.37 28.18 14.10
C LYS A 13 60.42 27.47 15.10
N ALA A 14 60.69 27.42 16.42
CA ALA A 14 61.87 26.96 17.18
C ALA A 14 61.70 27.14 18.72
N VAL A 15 62.06 26.11 19.50
CA VAL A 15 62.58 26.14 20.91
C VAL A 15 61.60 26.41 22.08
N SER A 16 62.00 25.90 23.26
CA SER A 16 61.29 25.73 24.53
C SER A 16 61.88 26.55 25.70
N VAL A 17 61.19 26.50 26.87
CA VAL A 17 61.61 26.89 28.24
C VAL A 17 61.55 28.39 28.63
N PHE A 18 60.65 28.70 29.59
CA PHE A 18 60.76 29.61 30.76
C PHE A 18 59.50 29.31 31.63
N ALA A 19 59.47 29.15 32.96
CA ALA A 19 60.35 29.50 34.09
C ALA A 19 60.25 30.96 34.64
N GLY A 20 59.11 31.27 35.28
CA GLY A 20 59.08 32.11 36.49
C GLY A 20 58.82 33.63 36.37
N VAL A 21 58.47 34.21 37.54
CA VAL A 21 58.22 35.64 37.86
C VAL A 21 56.85 36.14 37.34
N ALA A 22 55.96 36.73 38.17
CA ALA A 22 56.21 37.51 39.38
C ALA A 22 55.49 37.07 40.67
N MET A 23 56.21 37.16 41.79
CA MET A 23 55.71 37.23 43.17
C MET A 23 55.48 38.68 43.61
N ALA A 24 54.42 38.92 44.39
CA ALA A 24 54.36 39.79 45.58
C ALA A 24 52.96 39.54 46.21
N LEU A 25 52.79 39.13 47.48
CA LEU A 25 53.40 39.67 48.69
C LEU A 25 53.53 38.60 49.80
N THR A 26 54.72 38.57 50.41
CA THR A 26 55.14 38.13 51.76
C THR A 26 54.12 38.26 52.93
N LEU A 27 54.22 37.62 54.13
CA LEU A 27 55.30 36.96 54.92
C LEU A 27 54.70 35.93 55.96
N VAL A 28 55.49 34.90 56.31
CA VAL A 28 55.73 34.29 57.66
C VAL A 28 54.57 33.96 58.62
N PHE A 29 54.42 32.67 58.95
CA PHE A 29 54.85 32.07 60.24
C PHE A 29 54.95 30.54 60.13
N GLY A 30 55.90 29.92 60.85
CA GLY A 30 56.13 28.47 60.81
C GLY A 30 55.59 27.74 62.04
N GLY A 31 55.22 26.47 61.89
CA GLY A 31 54.83 25.61 63.00
C GLY A 31 54.45 24.19 62.57
N ALA A 32 55.11 23.18 63.17
CA ALA A 32 54.77 21.76 63.22
C ALA A 32 54.46 21.00 61.89
N VAL A 33 55.37 20.09 61.52
CA VAL A 33 55.08 19.03 60.55
C VAL A 33 54.27 17.92 61.26
N ALA A 34 53.03 17.69 60.82
CA ALA A 34 52.27 16.47 61.13
C ALA A 34 52.26 15.56 59.88
N PRO A 35 52.20 14.22 60.04
CA PRO A 35 52.26 13.32 58.90
C PRO A 35 51.02 13.47 57.99
N ALA A 36 51.26 13.50 56.68
CA ALA A 36 50.17 13.48 55.70
C ALA A 36 49.46 12.13 55.73
N GLN A 37 48.20 12.14 56.16
CA GLN A 37 47.29 11.00 56.00
C GLN A 37 46.96 10.84 54.51
N ALA A 38 46.87 9.59 54.03
CA ALA A 38 46.37 9.33 52.68
C ALA A 38 44.86 9.59 52.65
N GLN A 39 44.38 10.33 51.63
CA GLN A 39 42.95 10.59 51.46
C GLN A 39 42.17 9.27 51.32
N THR A 40 41.04 9.18 52.01
CA THR A 40 40.16 8.01 51.89
C THR A 40 39.33 8.07 50.60
N VAL A 41 38.74 6.92 50.21
CA VAL A 41 37.82 6.85 49.06
C VAL A 41 36.62 7.78 49.27
N GLU A 42 36.16 7.95 50.50
CA GLU A 42 35.06 8.84 50.87
C GLU A 42 35.44 10.33 50.79
N GLU A 43 36.70 10.69 51.08
CA GLU A 43 37.20 12.05 50.85
C GLU A 43 37.38 12.34 49.35
N LEU A 44 37.72 11.34 48.53
CA LEU A 44 37.71 11.47 47.07
C LEU A 44 36.28 11.57 46.50
N THR A 45 35.31 10.78 46.97
CA THR A 45 33.92 10.92 46.50
C THR A 45 33.27 12.21 47.00
N ALA A 46 33.62 12.71 48.19
CA ALA A 46 33.24 14.05 48.64
C ALA A 46 33.83 15.16 47.74
N GLN A 47 35.08 15.04 47.32
CA GLN A 47 35.69 15.96 46.35
C GLN A 47 35.07 15.84 44.95
N ILE A 48 34.76 14.64 44.47
CA ILE A 48 34.07 14.41 43.19
C ILE A 48 32.66 15.00 43.25
N SER A 49 31.93 14.82 44.35
CA SER A 49 30.58 15.40 44.54
C SER A 49 30.64 16.93 44.63
N SER A 50 31.66 17.49 45.31
CA SER A 50 31.91 18.93 45.33
C SER A 50 32.27 19.49 43.94
N LEU A 51 33.09 18.77 43.16
CA LEU A 51 33.42 19.12 41.78
C LEU A 51 32.23 18.99 40.83
N LEU A 52 31.36 17.99 41.01
CA LEU A 52 30.11 17.85 40.26
C LEU A 52 29.10 18.95 40.61
N ALA A 53 28.98 19.32 41.89
CA ALA A 53 28.20 20.48 42.32
C ALA A 53 28.76 21.80 41.78
N MET A 54 30.09 21.93 41.67
CA MET A 54 30.75 23.08 41.06
C MET A 54 30.60 23.08 39.52
N ILE A 55 30.60 21.93 38.86
CA ILE A 55 30.28 21.81 37.43
C ILE A 55 28.81 22.16 37.19
N SER A 56 27.89 21.69 38.04
CA SER A 56 26.47 22.04 37.97
C SER A 56 26.22 23.53 38.22
N SER A 57 26.91 24.14 39.19
CA SER A 57 26.82 25.59 39.42
C SER A 57 27.51 26.42 38.32
N LEU A 58 28.59 25.92 37.72
CA LEU A 58 29.23 26.53 36.54
C LEU A 58 28.38 26.34 35.27
N GLN A 59 27.65 25.23 35.12
CA GLN A 59 26.66 25.04 34.05
C GLN A 59 25.46 25.97 34.24
N ALA A 60 24.99 26.14 35.48
CA ALA A 60 23.96 27.11 35.85
C ALA A 60 24.44 28.58 35.73
N GLN A 61 25.73 28.85 35.95
CA GLN A 61 26.32 30.16 35.68
C GLN A 61 26.56 30.38 34.18
N LEU A 62 26.87 29.35 33.41
CA LEU A 62 27.04 29.44 31.96
C LEU A 62 25.70 29.66 31.24
N SER A 63 24.61 29.07 31.75
CA SER A 63 23.25 29.40 31.28
C SER A 63 22.76 30.78 31.71
N ASN A 64 23.29 31.35 32.81
CA ASN A 64 22.97 32.70 33.28
C ASN A 64 23.96 33.81 32.85
N MET A 65 25.12 33.45 32.29
CA MET A 65 26.11 34.36 31.68
C MET A 65 26.16 34.26 30.14
N GLY A 66 25.23 33.51 29.54
CA GLY A 66 24.84 33.69 28.14
C GLY A 66 24.26 35.08 27.97
N GLY A 67 25.09 36.04 27.57
CA GLY A 67 24.67 37.43 27.35
C GLY A 67 23.53 37.54 26.35
N THR A 68 22.84 38.67 26.38
CA THR A 68 21.71 39.05 25.51
C THR A 68 22.07 39.03 24.01
N THR A 69 22.18 37.84 23.43
CA THR A 69 21.98 37.64 22.00
C THR A 69 20.49 37.79 21.73
N THR A 70 20.12 38.99 21.29
CA THR A 70 18.88 39.24 20.58
C THR A 70 18.68 38.15 19.53
N THR A 71 17.71 37.26 19.76
CA THR A 71 17.24 36.30 18.77
C THR A 71 16.42 37.05 17.73
N THR A 72 17.12 37.83 16.88
CA THR A 72 16.62 38.23 15.57
C THR A 72 16.06 36.98 14.90
N GLY A 73 14.75 36.94 14.68
CA GLY A 73 14.11 35.83 13.97
C GLY A 73 14.74 35.72 12.59
N VAL A 74 15.56 34.70 12.38
CA VAL A 74 16.38 34.60 11.16
C VAL A 74 15.50 34.09 10.03
N SER A 75 14.87 35.02 9.32
CA SER A 75 14.18 34.75 8.07
C SER A 75 15.22 34.32 7.02
N TYR A 76 15.14 33.07 6.58
CA TYR A 76 15.97 32.53 5.51
C TYR A 76 15.17 32.53 4.21
N ASN A 77 15.58 33.31 3.21
CA ASN A 77 14.91 33.36 1.91
C ASN A 77 15.68 32.53 0.87
N PHE A 78 15.28 31.27 0.71
CA PHE A 78 15.82 30.37 -0.29
C PHE A 78 15.29 30.74 -1.68
N THR A 79 16.15 31.35 -2.50
CA THR A 79 15.79 31.77 -3.87
C THR A 79 16.33 30.82 -4.95
N LYS A 80 17.47 30.17 -4.74
CA LYS A 80 18.15 29.29 -5.70
C LYS A 80 17.81 27.81 -5.50
N ASN A 81 17.69 27.06 -6.60
CA ASN A 81 17.70 25.59 -6.54
C ASN A 81 19.02 25.12 -5.90
N LEU A 82 18.99 24.08 -5.06
CA LEU A 82 20.19 23.45 -4.48
C LEU A 82 20.23 21.96 -4.77
N THR A 83 21.42 21.43 -5.04
CA THR A 83 21.72 20.02 -5.30
C THR A 83 23.01 19.58 -4.63
N MET A 84 23.26 18.26 -4.61
CA MET A 84 24.50 17.69 -4.08
C MET A 84 25.70 18.14 -4.89
N GLY A 85 26.72 18.68 -4.20
CA GLY A 85 27.89 19.33 -4.78
C GLY A 85 27.88 20.85 -4.70
N ASP A 86 26.72 21.48 -4.46
CA ASP A 86 26.64 22.95 -4.28
C ASP A 86 27.31 23.40 -2.98
N SER A 87 27.79 24.66 -2.97
CA SER A 87 28.31 25.28 -1.76
C SER A 87 27.94 26.77 -1.59
N GLY A 88 27.78 27.20 -0.34
CA GLY A 88 27.63 28.59 0.08
C GLY A 88 26.54 28.82 1.14
N ALA A 89 26.23 30.08 1.40
CA ALA A 89 25.31 30.49 2.47
C ALA A 89 23.89 29.88 2.38
N ASP A 90 23.35 29.67 1.17
CA ASP A 90 22.05 29.02 0.97
C ASP A 90 22.08 27.55 1.46
N VAL A 91 23.21 26.86 1.30
CA VAL A 91 23.40 25.50 1.83
C VAL A 91 23.55 25.54 3.36
N LEU A 92 24.34 26.47 3.90
CA LEU A 92 24.50 26.62 5.36
C LEU A 92 23.15 26.87 6.05
N ASN A 93 22.32 27.74 5.48
CA ASN A 93 20.99 28.05 5.98
C ASN A 93 20.03 26.85 5.85
N LEU A 94 20.13 26.08 4.76
CA LEU A 94 19.40 24.83 4.60
C LEU A 94 19.79 23.83 5.69
N GLN A 95 21.09 23.69 5.99
CA GLN A 95 21.57 22.79 7.04
C GLN A 95 21.05 23.20 8.42
N LYS A 96 21.03 24.51 8.72
CA LYS A 96 20.45 25.04 9.96
C LYS A 96 18.97 24.68 10.08
N VAL A 97 18.17 24.89 9.01
CA VAL A 97 16.73 24.57 8.99
C VAL A 97 16.49 23.06 9.16
N LEU A 98 17.27 22.21 8.49
CA LEU A 98 17.18 20.75 8.61
C LEU A 98 17.53 20.26 10.02
N ASN A 99 18.52 20.88 10.69
CA ASN A 99 18.91 20.59 12.06
C ASN A 99 17.97 21.18 13.14
N MET A 100 16.87 21.85 12.77
CA MET A 100 15.85 22.29 13.74
C MET A 100 14.91 21.16 14.17
N SER A 101 14.82 20.07 13.41
CA SER A 101 13.95 18.91 13.71
C SER A 101 14.79 17.63 13.74
N SER A 102 14.58 16.81 14.78
CA SER A 102 15.16 15.46 14.94
C SER A 102 15.04 14.62 13.68
N ASP A 103 13.88 14.66 13.03
CA ASP A 103 13.53 13.80 11.90
C ASP A 103 14.31 14.14 10.63
N THR A 104 14.73 15.41 10.51
CA THR A 104 15.45 15.94 9.34
C THR A 104 16.91 16.29 9.64
N MET A 105 17.38 16.02 10.86
CA MET A 105 18.74 16.33 11.31
C MET A 105 19.79 15.62 10.42
N ILE A 106 20.87 16.34 10.11
CA ILE A 106 21.94 15.89 9.21
C ILE A 106 22.91 14.95 9.93
N ALA A 107 23.32 15.32 11.15
CA ALA A 107 24.19 14.52 12.01
C ALA A 107 23.95 14.86 13.49
N ALA A 108 24.07 13.87 14.38
CA ALA A 108 23.94 14.08 15.82
C ALA A 108 25.18 14.75 16.45
N SER A 109 26.35 14.57 15.83
CA SER A 109 27.63 15.17 16.26
C SER A 109 28.61 15.27 15.09
N GLY A 110 29.64 16.11 15.23
CA GLY A 110 30.64 16.33 14.18
C GLY A 110 30.18 17.23 13.05
N VAL A 111 30.83 17.10 11.89
CA VAL A 111 30.62 17.96 10.71
C VAL A 111 29.19 17.84 10.19
N GLY A 112 28.45 18.96 10.17
CA GLY A 112 27.04 19.02 9.75
C GLY A 112 26.03 18.88 10.90
N SER A 113 26.45 18.67 12.15
CA SER A 113 25.54 18.68 13.30
C SER A 113 25.03 20.09 13.63
N LYS A 114 24.02 20.19 14.51
CA LYS A 114 23.53 21.48 15.01
C LYS A 114 24.68 22.31 15.60
N GLY A 115 24.89 23.52 15.09
CA GLY A 115 26.01 24.41 15.49
C GLY A 115 27.36 24.10 14.83
N ASN A 116 27.45 23.01 14.05
CA ASN A 116 28.61 22.63 13.22
C ASN A 116 28.19 22.50 11.74
N GLU A 117 27.19 23.26 11.30
CA GLU A 117 26.73 23.28 9.91
C GLU A 117 27.85 23.70 8.95
N THR A 118 27.80 23.16 7.74
CA THR A 118 28.77 23.45 6.68
C THR A 118 28.12 24.19 5.53
N GLU A 119 28.96 24.87 4.73
CA GLU A 119 28.51 25.46 3.48
C GLU A 119 28.41 24.43 2.33
N TYR A 120 28.72 23.13 2.52
CA TYR A 120 28.78 22.15 1.42
C TYR A 120 27.63 21.15 1.43
N PHE A 121 26.96 20.97 0.28
CA PHE A 121 25.84 20.04 0.13
C PHE A 121 26.37 18.63 -0.15
N GLY A 122 26.71 17.92 0.93
CA GLY A 122 27.20 16.54 0.88
C GLY A 122 26.09 15.48 0.87
N GLY A 123 26.49 14.21 0.96
CA GLY A 123 25.56 13.08 1.00
C GLY A 123 24.63 13.08 2.22
N LEU A 124 25.11 13.54 3.38
CA LEU A 124 24.30 13.70 4.60
C LEU A 124 23.22 14.78 4.42
N THR A 125 23.59 15.93 3.84
CA THR A 125 22.65 17.00 3.48
C THR A 125 21.59 16.50 2.50
N LYS A 126 21.98 15.69 1.50
CA LYS A 126 21.03 15.07 0.56
C LYS A 126 20.05 14.13 1.27
N ALA A 127 20.53 13.28 2.16
CA ALA A 127 19.68 12.37 2.94
C ALA A 127 18.69 13.15 3.83
N ALA A 128 19.15 14.21 4.50
CA ALA A 128 18.29 15.10 5.29
C ALA A 128 17.22 15.81 4.45
N VAL A 129 17.57 16.29 3.24
CA VAL A 129 16.59 16.85 2.30
C VAL A 129 15.57 15.80 1.84
N ILE A 130 15.96 14.55 1.58
CA ILE A 130 15.01 13.48 1.25
C ILE A 130 14.02 13.25 2.40
N LYS A 131 14.50 13.19 3.65
CA LYS A 131 13.63 13.09 4.83
C LYS A 131 12.67 14.28 4.94
N PHE A 132 13.16 15.51 4.75
CA PHE A 132 12.34 16.73 4.76
C PHE A 132 11.28 16.72 3.65
N GLN A 133 11.63 16.29 2.45
CA GLN A 133 10.70 16.18 1.31
C GLN A 133 9.61 15.14 1.54
N ASN A 134 9.95 13.99 2.14
CA ASN A 134 8.98 12.97 2.51
C ASN A 134 8.09 13.43 3.68
N LYS A 135 8.64 14.15 4.68
CA LYS A 135 7.90 14.71 5.81
C LYS A 135 6.82 15.72 5.39
N TYR A 136 7.06 16.47 4.32
CA TYR A 136 6.10 17.43 3.73
C TYR A 136 5.63 17.00 2.33
N ALA A 137 5.42 15.69 2.11
CA ALA A 137 5.13 15.12 0.79
C ALA A 137 3.91 15.75 0.09
N SER A 138 2.84 16.05 0.82
CA SER A 138 1.62 16.68 0.30
C SER A 138 1.85 18.08 -0.29
N GLU A 139 2.81 18.82 0.27
CA GLU A 139 3.13 20.20 -0.12
C GLU A 139 4.31 20.28 -1.11
N ILE A 140 5.22 19.28 -1.09
CA ILE A 140 6.46 19.31 -1.86
C ILE A 140 6.45 18.33 -3.05
N LEU A 141 5.94 17.12 -2.87
CA LEU A 141 6.07 16.01 -3.83
C LEU A 141 4.81 15.82 -4.68
N THR A 142 3.64 15.77 -4.04
CA THR A 142 2.34 15.60 -4.73
C THR A 142 2.08 16.67 -5.81
N PRO A 143 2.36 17.98 -5.59
CA PRO A 143 2.09 19.01 -6.60
C PRO A 143 2.96 18.93 -7.85
N VAL A 144 4.04 18.12 -7.82
CA VAL A 144 4.97 17.92 -8.94
C VAL A 144 5.00 16.47 -9.44
N GLY A 145 4.03 15.64 -9.03
CA GLY A 145 3.89 14.26 -9.51
C GLY A 145 4.96 13.29 -9.01
N LEU A 146 5.67 13.61 -7.92
CA LEU A 146 6.69 12.76 -7.33
C LEU A 146 6.11 11.94 -6.16
N THR A 147 6.55 10.68 -6.04
CA THR A 147 6.15 9.76 -4.96
C THR A 147 7.20 9.58 -3.87
N ALA A 148 8.42 10.10 -4.08
CA ALA A 148 9.52 10.04 -3.11
C ALA A 148 10.44 11.27 -3.25
N GLY A 149 11.08 11.66 -2.13
CA GLY A 149 12.08 12.71 -2.08
C GLY A 149 13.31 12.42 -2.96
N THR A 150 13.75 13.42 -3.71
CA THR A 150 14.86 13.33 -4.67
C THR A 150 16.18 13.85 -4.09
N GLY A 151 16.12 14.62 -3.00
CA GLY A 151 17.26 15.33 -2.44
C GLY A 151 17.63 16.62 -3.18
N PHE A 152 16.80 17.06 -4.14
CA PHE A 152 16.96 18.30 -4.89
C PHE A 152 16.02 19.39 -4.38
N VAL A 153 16.54 20.54 -3.98
CA VAL A 153 15.77 21.65 -3.37
C VAL A 153 15.14 22.53 -4.48
N GLY A 154 14.13 21.96 -5.14
CA GLY A 154 13.33 22.63 -6.17
C GLY A 154 12.37 23.69 -5.62
N ALA A 155 11.56 24.28 -6.51
CA ALA A 155 10.65 25.39 -6.16
C ALA A 155 9.70 25.07 -5.00
N SER A 156 9.03 23.91 -5.02
CA SER A 156 8.11 23.48 -3.95
C SER A 156 8.82 23.30 -2.60
N THR A 157 10.05 22.76 -2.60
CA THR A 157 10.85 22.62 -1.37
C THR A 157 11.22 23.99 -0.80
N ARG A 158 11.56 24.98 -1.64
CA ARG A 158 11.86 26.35 -1.18
C ARG A 158 10.63 27.11 -0.70
N ALA A 159 9.48 26.92 -1.35
CA ALA A 159 8.23 27.49 -0.86
C ALA A 159 7.94 27.05 0.57
N LYS A 160 8.12 25.75 0.88
CA LYS A 160 7.97 25.23 2.25
C LYS A 160 9.03 25.76 3.21
N LEU A 161 10.32 25.75 2.82
CA LEU A 161 11.42 26.27 3.66
C LEU A 161 11.23 27.77 3.99
N ASN A 162 10.80 28.58 3.02
CA ASN A 162 10.52 30.01 3.23
C ASN A 162 9.30 30.20 4.14
N ALA A 163 8.23 29.42 3.96
CA ALA A 163 7.06 29.48 4.83
C ALA A 163 7.39 29.11 6.30
N MET A 164 8.35 28.21 6.52
CA MET A 164 8.81 27.81 7.87
C MET A 164 9.70 28.85 8.56
N THR A 165 10.07 29.96 7.90
CA THR A 165 11.01 30.96 8.44
C THR A 165 10.46 32.39 8.48
N VAL A 166 9.16 32.57 8.20
CA VAL A 166 8.46 33.85 8.33
C VAL A 166 7.64 33.85 9.62
N ALA A 167 8.09 34.62 10.60
CA ALA A 167 7.25 34.95 11.77
C ALA A 167 6.20 35.98 11.37
N THR A 168 4.92 35.61 11.43
CA THR A 168 3.82 36.58 11.50
C THR A 168 3.97 37.38 12.81
N THR A 169 3.54 38.64 12.81
CA THR A 169 3.70 39.55 13.96
C THR A 169 2.33 39.78 14.63
N PRO A 170 2.06 39.18 15.81
CA PRO A 170 0.95 39.59 16.66
C PRO A 170 1.41 40.72 17.59
N THR A 171 0.61 41.78 17.69
CA THR A 171 0.81 42.84 18.68
C THR A 171 0.47 42.32 20.08
N THR A 172 1.44 42.30 21.01
CA THR A 172 1.22 41.87 22.39
C THR A 172 0.36 42.88 23.17
N PRO A 173 -0.74 42.44 23.83
CA PRO A 173 -1.45 43.24 24.83
C PRO A 173 -0.58 43.50 26.06
N VAL A 174 -0.89 44.59 26.78
CA VAL A 174 -0.26 44.95 28.06
C VAL A 174 -1.22 44.63 29.21
N ASP A 175 -0.71 43.97 30.25
CA ASP A 175 -1.45 43.62 31.47
C ASP A 175 -1.69 44.88 32.34
N PRO A 176 -2.80 45.00 33.12
CA PRO A 176 -3.27 46.28 33.60
C PRO A 176 -2.58 46.72 34.90
N THR A 177 -1.69 47.71 34.79
CA THR A 177 -1.31 48.53 35.95
C THR A 177 -2.49 49.38 36.41
N THR A 178 -2.56 49.60 37.73
CA THR A 178 -3.47 50.52 38.44
C THR A 178 -3.67 51.83 37.66
N PRO A 179 -4.90 52.37 37.52
CA PRO A 179 -5.21 53.36 36.50
C PRO A 179 -4.39 54.65 36.64
N VAL A 180 -3.41 54.81 35.76
CA VAL A 180 -2.78 56.10 35.49
C VAL A 180 -3.84 56.95 34.81
N VAL A 181 -4.38 57.91 35.55
CA VAL A 181 -5.33 58.87 35.02
C VAL A 181 -4.57 59.77 34.03
N THR A 182 -4.69 59.50 32.73
CA THR A 182 -4.32 60.48 31.71
C THR A 182 -5.06 61.78 32.02
N PRO A 183 -4.37 62.94 32.12
CA PRO A 183 -5.04 64.21 32.39
C PRO A 183 -6.16 64.43 31.37
N ALA A 184 -7.37 64.73 31.86
CA ALA A 184 -8.47 65.08 30.98
C ALA A 184 -8.12 66.40 30.26
N GLY A 185 -8.26 66.43 28.93
CA GLY A 185 -7.94 67.61 28.14
C GLY A 185 -8.77 68.81 28.59
N THR A 186 -8.14 69.98 28.74
CA THR A 186 -8.80 71.11 29.40
C THR A 186 -9.78 71.87 28.49
N GLY A 187 -9.67 71.70 27.16
CA GLY A 187 -10.48 72.43 26.19
C GLY A 187 -10.95 71.58 25.00
N LEU A 188 -12.21 71.78 24.61
CA LEU A 188 -12.86 71.18 23.45
C LEU A 188 -13.35 72.28 22.52
N THR A 189 -12.93 72.29 21.26
CA THR A 189 -13.51 73.21 20.26
C THR A 189 -14.65 72.54 19.50
N ILE A 190 -15.76 73.24 19.29
CA ILE A 190 -16.87 72.80 18.45
C ILE A 190 -17.09 73.76 17.28
N SER A 191 -17.23 73.20 16.08
CA SER A 191 -17.52 73.95 14.85
C SER A 191 -18.53 73.23 13.96
N ALA A 192 -19.15 73.99 13.06
CA ALA A 192 -20.01 73.43 12.03
C ALA A 192 -19.17 72.64 11.01
N GLY A 193 -19.52 71.38 10.77
CA GLY A 193 -18.99 70.63 9.63
C GLY A 193 -19.69 71.02 8.32
N SER A 194 -19.34 70.35 7.23
CA SER A 194 -20.11 70.42 5.98
C SER A 194 -21.53 69.89 6.24
N GLN A 195 -22.52 70.78 6.22
CA GLN A 195 -23.90 70.40 6.54
C GLN A 195 -24.50 69.48 5.45
N PRO A 196 -25.45 68.60 5.79
CA PRO A 196 -26.15 67.74 4.84
C PRO A 196 -26.87 68.55 3.75
N ALA A 197 -27.10 67.97 2.58
CA ALA A 197 -27.96 68.60 1.57
C ALA A 197 -29.44 68.53 1.99
N ALA A 198 -30.21 69.58 1.68
CA ALA A 198 -31.65 69.59 1.96
C ALA A 198 -32.35 68.50 1.15
N THR A 199 -33.17 67.68 1.81
CA THR A 199 -33.89 66.56 1.20
C THR A 199 -35.23 66.33 1.92
N LEU A 200 -36.03 65.40 1.40
CA LEU A 200 -37.26 64.95 2.07
C LEU A 200 -36.91 64.17 3.35
N ALA A 201 -37.62 64.46 4.43
CA ALA A 201 -37.64 63.66 5.64
C ALA A 201 -38.82 62.67 5.54
N VAL A 202 -38.56 61.51 4.95
CA VAL A 202 -39.60 60.55 4.58
C VAL A 202 -40.04 59.68 5.75
N SER A 203 -41.29 59.23 5.74
CA SER A 203 -41.83 58.33 6.76
C SER A 203 -41.01 57.05 6.94
N SER A 204 -40.86 56.59 8.18
CA SER A 204 -40.10 55.40 8.59
C SER A 204 -38.60 55.41 8.31
N ALA A 205 -38.03 56.46 7.66
CA ALA A 205 -36.58 56.55 7.48
C ALA A 205 -35.87 56.77 8.81
N ALA A 206 -34.82 55.98 9.01
CA ALA A 206 -33.87 56.14 10.10
C ALA A 206 -32.68 57.00 9.65
N ARG A 207 -31.95 57.56 10.62
CA ARG A 207 -30.62 58.17 10.41
C ARG A 207 -30.60 59.30 9.38
N ILE A 208 -31.69 60.04 9.18
CA ILE A 208 -31.69 61.22 8.29
C ILE A 208 -30.77 62.28 8.90
N PRO A 209 -29.66 62.67 8.25
CA PRO A 209 -28.72 63.61 8.83
C PRO A 209 -29.24 65.03 8.72
N PHE A 210 -29.41 65.73 9.84
CA PHE A 210 -29.81 67.14 9.87
C PHE A 210 -28.61 68.07 10.07
N THR A 211 -27.67 67.69 10.95
CA THR A 211 -26.58 68.59 11.38
C THR A 211 -25.29 67.83 11.55
N LYS A 212 -24.19 68.34 10.99
CA LYS A 212 -22.85 67.79 11.18
C LYS A 212 -21.99 68.77 11.98
N VAL A 213 -21.36 68.31 13.04
CA VAL A 213 -20.43 69.11 13.86
C VAL A 213 -19.08 68.42 13.98
N ILE A 214 -18.03 69.23 14.11
CA ILE A 214 -16.66 68.78 14.30
C ILE A 214 -16.25 69.17 15.72
N LEU A 215 -15.82 68.18 16.49
CA LEU A 215 -15.38 68.32 17.88
C LEU A 215 -13.87 68.08 17.90
N THR A 216 -13.05 69.07 18.29
CA THR A 216 -11.58 68.92 18.32
C THR A 216 -11.07 69.12 19.74
N ALA A 217 -10.48 68.08 20.32
CA ALA A 217 -9.88 68.15 21.63
C ALA A 217 -8.53 68.87 21.56
N SER A 218 -8.19 69.59 22.63
CA SER A 218 -6.89 70.20 22.78
C SER A 218 -5.79 69.14 22.90
N ALA A 219 -4.54 69.49 22.58
CA ALA A 219 -3.42 68.53 22.57
C ALA A 219 -2.90 68.14 23.97
N ASP A 220 -3.52 68.66 25.03
CA ASP A 220 -3.15 68.49 26.43
C ASP A 220 -3.80 67.26 27.10
N GLY A 221 -4.82 66.66 26.48
CA GLY A 221 -5.42 65.42 26.95
C GLY A 221 -6.64 64.97 26.15
N ASP A 222 -7.04 63.72 26.35
CA ASP A 222 -8.28 63.17 25.80
C ASP A 222 -9.48 63.87 26.45
N VAL A 223 -10.50 64.21 25.64
CA VAL A 223 -11.74 64.83 26.13
C VAL A 223 -12.92 63.86 25.99
N VAL A 224 -13.60 63.59 27.10
CA VAL A 224 -14.87 62.83 27.09
C VAL A 224 -16.04 63.79 26.89
N VAL A 225 -16.82 63.55 25.84
CA VAL A 225 -18.12 64.19 25.60
C VAL A 225 -19.21 63.24 26.08
N ASN A 226 -20.00 63.67 27.06
CA ASN A 226 -21.05 62.86 27.69
C ASN A 226 -22.35 62.85 26.87
N SER A 227 -22.67 63.97 26.21
CA SER A 227 -23.86 64.13 25.35
C SER A 227 -23.86 65.48 24.63
N LEU A 228 -24.72 65.60 23.61
CA LEU A 228 -25.06 66.86 22.93
C LEU A 228 -26.52 67.23 23.22
N LEU A 229 -26.77 68.51 23.54
CA LEU A 229 -28.12 69.05 23.66
C LEU A 229 -28.55 69.64 22.32
N ILE A 230 -29.64 69.09 21.78
CA ILE A 230 -30.20 69.40 20.46
C ILE A 230 -31.54 70.10 20.64
N GLU A 231 -31.81 71.12 19.82
CA GLU A 231 -33.11 71.80 19.74
C GLU A 231 -33.69 71.69 18.33
N ARG A 232 -34.94 71.25 18.22
CA ARG A 232 -35.67 71.24 16.95
C ARG A 232 -36.13 72.66 16.64
N THR A 233 -35.66 73.16 15.51
CA THR A 233 -35.97 74.47 14.93
C THR A 233 -36.80 74.31 13.65
N GLY A 234 -37.33 75.42 13.12
CA GLY A 234 -38.28 75.41 12.00
C GLY A 234 -39.73 75.12 12.42
N LEU A 235 -40.59 74.90 11.42
CA LEU A 235 -42.05 74.82 11.54
C LEU A 235 -42.61 73.37 11.59
N ALA A 236 -41.76 72.37 11.80
CA ALA A 236 -42.17 70.99 12.01
C ALA A 236 -42.62 70.71 13.45
N ALA A 237 -43.64 69.86 13.62
CA ALA A 237 -44.02 69.33 14.92
C ALA A 237 -42.98 68.32 15.46
N ASP A 238 -42.76 68.32 16.78
CA ASP A 238 -41.87 67.35 17.44
C ASP A 238 -42.25 65.89 17.13
N ALA A 239 -43.56 65.62 17.07
CA ALA A 239 -44.13 64.30 16.80
C ALA A 239 -43.92 63.80 15.35
N ALA A 240 -43.27 64.58 14.47
CA ALA A 240 -42.76 64.07 13.20
C ALA A 240 -41.51 63.18 13.40
N PHE A 241 -40.79 63.35 14.52
CA PHE A 241 -39.59 62.58 14.86
C PHE A 241 -39.95 61.41 15.78
N ALA A 242 -39.63 60.18 15.36
CA ALA A 242 -39.68 59.00 16.22
C ALA A 242 -38.55 59.02 17.27
N GLY A 243 -37.45 59.71 16.97
CA GLY A 243 -36.38 60.00 17.93
C GLY A 243 -35.20 60.70 17.26
N ILE A 244 -34.45 61.45 18.05
CA ILE A 244 -33.19 62.10 17.66
C ILE A 244 -32.05 61.20 18.13
N ILE A 245 -31.04 61.03 17.28
CA ILE A 245 -29.86 60.20 17.52
C ILE A 245 -28.58 60.96 17.19
N LEU A 246 -27.48 60.51 17.77
CA LEU A 246 -26.13 60.93 17.42
C LEU A 246 -25.43 59.82 16.65
N LEU A 247 -24.75 60.17 15.57
CA LEU A 247 -23.93 59.28 14.76
C LEU A 247 -22.47 59.74 14.80
N ASP A 248 -21.53 58.80 14.70
CA ASP A 248 -20.12 59.12 14.43
C ASP A 248 -19.86 59.35 12.93
N GLU A 249 -18.59 59.38 12.54
CA GLU A 249 -18.14 59.63 11.18
C GLU A 249 -18.36 58.45 10.22
N ASP A 250 -18.43 57.22 10.74
CA ASP A 250 -18.78 56.00 10.00
C ASP A 250 -20.30 55.75 9.95
N GLY A 251 -21.09 56.63 10.57
CA GLY A 251 -22.55 56.50 10.64
C GLY A 251 -23.06 55.53 11.71
N THR A 252 -22.19 55.02 12.58
CA THR A 252 -22.56 54.21 13.74
C THR A 252 -23.23 55.07 14.81
N GLN A 253 -24.22 54.53 15.51
CA GLN A 253 -25.00 55.31 16.49
C GLN A 253 -24.29 55.37 17.84
N ILE A 254 -24.08 56.59 18.33
CA ILE A 254 -23.60 56.89 19.69
C ILE A 254 -24.83 57.03 20.61
N GLY A 255 -24.92 56.20 21.64
CA GLY A 255 -26.03 56.19 22.59
C GLY A 255 -27.36 55.69 22.03
N ILE A 256 -28.45 56.11 22.65
CA ILE A 256 -29.83 55.74 22.28
C ILE A 256 -30.59 56.91 21.68
N ALA A 257 -31.61 56.59 20.88
CA ALA A 257 -32.58 57.57 20.42
C ALA A 257 -33.32 58.25 21.58
N LYS A 258 -33.60 59.54 21.44
CA LYS A 258 -34.32 60.36 22.42
C LYS A 258 -35.48 61.08 21.78
N THR A 259 -36.61 61.16 22.46
CA THR A 259 -37.72 62.03 22.07
C THR A 259 -37.44 63.48 22.45
N LEU A 260 -38.05 64.41 21.72
CA LEU A 260 -38.03 65.83 22.05
C LEU A 260 -38.95 66.08 23.26
N ASN A 261 -38.53 66.95 24.18
CA ASN A 261 -39.32 67.41 25.31
C ASN A 261 -40.21 68.62 24.94
N SER A 262 -41.00 69.13 25.88
CA SER A 262 -41.89 70.30 25.66
C SER A 262 -41.19 71.63 25.37
N LEU A 263 -39.85 71.69 25.42
CA LEU A 263 -39.03 72.81 24.96
C LEU A 263 -38.46 72.57 23.55
N HIS A 264 -38.94 71.54 22.84
CA HIS A 264 -38.39 71.07 21.56
C HIS A 264 -36.93 70.60 21.65
N GLN A 265 -36.48 70.11 22.82
CA GLN A 265 -35.08 69.74 23.07
C GLN A 265 -34.89 68.26 23.38
N ALA A 266 -33.73 67.70 22.99
CA ALA A 266 -33.31 66.33 23.31
C ALA A 266 -31.80 66.24 23.58
N THR A 267 -31.41 65.52 24.63
CA THR A 267 -30.00 65.28 25.00
C THR A 267 -29.53 63.91 24.49
N VAL A 268 -28.80 63.89 23.38
CA VAL A 268 -28.41 62.67 22.65
C VAL A 268 -26.94 62.31 22.82
N GLY A 269 -26.60 61.05 22.54
CA GLY A 269 -25.28 60.48 22.74
C GLY A 269 -25.14 59.72 24.07
N GLU A 270 -23.93 59.23 24.29
CA GLU A 270 -23.40 58.65 25.52
C GLU A 270 -21.91 59.06 25.61
N ASN A 271 -21.19 58.67 26.66
CA ASN A 271 -19.78 59.05 26.82
C ASN A 271 -18.92 58.55 25.64
N PHE A 272 -18.41 59.47 24.81
CA PHE A 272 -17.42 59.18 23.76
C PHE A 272 -16.20 60.09 23.90
N THR A 273 -15.03 59.56 23.55
CA THR A 273 -13.76 60.30 23.67
C THR A 273 -13.37 60.91 22.32
N VAL A 274 -12.96 62.18 22.35
CA VAL A 274 -12.18 62.84 21.29
C VAL A 274 -10.73 62.82 21.75
N LYS A 275 -9.83 62.28 20.91
CA LYS A 275 -8.43 62.06 21.27
C LYS A 275 -7.64 63.36 21.31
N ALA A 276 -6.66 63.46 22.21
CA ALA A 276 -5.83 64.64 22.38
C ALA A 276 -5.28 65.17 21.05
N GLY A 277 -5.60 66.43 20.72
CA GLY A 277 -5.17 67.09 19.49
C GLY A 277 -5.81 66.59 18.19
N THR A 278 -6.83 65.71 18.25
CA THR A 278 -7.57 65.25 17.07
C THR A 278 -8.99 65.82 17.01
N SER A 279 -9.54 65.81 15.80
CA SER A 279 -10.95 66.10 15.54
C SER A 279 -11.74 64.80 15.41
N LYS A 280 -12.98 64.79 15.91
CA LYS A 280 -14.00 63.77 15.61
C LYS A 280 -15.21 64.45 14.97
N THR A 281 -15.67 63.91 13.85
CA THR A 281 -16.92 64.38 13.22
C THR A 281 -18.09 63.59 13.78
N VAL A 282 -19.17 64.26 14.16
CA VAL A 282 -20.43 63.61 14.57
C VAL A 282 -21.63 64.23 13.85
N THR A 283 -22.63 63.41 13.57
CA THR A 283 -23.82 63.79 12.80
C THR A 283 -25.07 63.58 13.64
N ILE A 284 -25.83 64.64 13.86
CA ILE A 284 -27.13 64.62 14.53
C ILE A 284 -28.15 64.24 13.48
N ALA A 285 -28.90 63.17 13.75
CA ALA A 285 -29.85 62.61 12.81
C ALA A 285 -31.24 62.39 13.44
N GLY A 286 -32.27 62.48 12.60
CA GLY A 286 -33.65 62.18 12.95
C GLY A 286 -34.06 60.80 12.43
N ASN A 287 -34.68 60.02 13.30
CA ASN A 287 -35.50 58.88 12.90
C ASN A 287 -36.94 59.39 12.75
N MET A 288 -37.57 59.08 11.63
CA MET A 288 -38.90 59.61 11.27
C MET A 288 -40.01 58.66 11.70
N VAL A 289 -41.17 59.20 12.09
CA VAL A 289 -42.34 58.37 12.43
C VAL A 289 -42.88 57.60 11.23
N ALA A 290 -43.61 56.51 11.51
CA ALA A 290 -44.24 55.68 10.49
C ALA A 290 -45.26 56.47 9.63
N ALA A 291 -45.51 56.00 8.41
CA ALA A 291 -46.31 56.71 7.40
C ALA A 291 -47.68 57.20 7.90
N ALA A 292 -48.41 56.37 8.65
CA ALA A 292 -49.71 56.72 9.22
C ALA A 292 -49.67 57.94 10.15
N THR A 293 -48.55 58.18 10.83
CA THR A 293 -48.34 59.35 11.71
C THR A 293 -47.75 60.53 10.93
N MET A 294 -46.83 60.26 9.99
CA MET A 294 -46.17 61.29 9.17
C MET A 294 -47.16 62.04 8.27
N ALA A 295 -48.25 61.38 7.86
CA ALA A 295 -49.30 61.96 7.02
C ALA A 295 -49.86 63.29 7.54
N SER A 296 -49.91 63.48 8.87
CA SER A 296 -50.38 64.70 9.55
C SER A 296 -49.38 65.86 9.53
N TYR A 297 -48.12 65.60 9.19
CA TYR A 297 -47.02 66.57 9.23
C TYR A 297 -46.41 66.85 7.85
N ARG A 298 -46.97 66.27 6.78
CA ARG A 298 -46.51 66.45 5.39
C ARG A 298 -46.32 67.93 5.03
N GLY A 299 -45.22 68.24 4.34
CA GLY A 299 -44.90 69.60 3.90
C GLY A 299 -44.37 70.54 4.99
N GLN A 300 -44.38 70.15 6.27
CA GLN A 300 -43.69 70.90 7.32
C GLN A 300 -42.16 70.83 7.15
N VAL A 301 -41.45 71.82 7.68
CA VAL A 301 -39.98 71.94 7.51
C VAL A 301 -39.30 72.04 8.88
N GLY A 302 -38.39 71.12 9.18
CA GLY A 302 -37.68 71.05 10.47
C GLY A 302 -36.16 71.01 10.31
N SER A 303 -35.43 71.54 11.29
CA SER A 303 -33.97 71.45 11.45
C SER A 303 -33.61 71.10 12.90
N LEU A 304 -32.43 70.54 13.17
CA LEU A 304 -31.99 70.09 14.50
C LEU A 304 -30.70 70.81 14.94
N SER A 305 -30.82 71.96 15.60
CA SER A 305 -29.65 72.75 16.00
C SER A 305 -28.93 72.15 17.20
N VAL A 306 -27.60 72.11 17.18
CA VAL A 306 -26.79 71.79 18.38
C VAL A 306 -26.72 73.04 19.24
N ILE A 307 -27.25 72.99 20.45
CA ILE A 307 -27.34 74.14 21.37
C ILE A 307 -26.44 74.00 22.60
N GLY A 308 -25.90 72.81 22.87
CA GLY A 308 -25.01 72.57 24.01
C GLY A 308 -24.18 71.29 23.87
N VAL A 309 -23.04 71.26 24.54
CA VAL A 309 -22.15 70.09 24.66
C VAL A 309 -21.96 69.82 26.14
N ASN A 310 -22.24 68.60 26.59
CA ASN A 310 -22.02 68.15 27.96
C ASN A 310 -20.66 67.46 28.04
N THR A 311 -19.68 68.11 28.66
CA THR A 311 -18.32 67.61 28.92
C THR A 311 -17.75 68.34 30.14
N SER A 312 -16.72 67.78 30.77
CA SER A 312 -15.95 68.46 31.82
C SER A 312 -14.91 69.45 31.29
N ALA A 313 -14.59 69.41 29.99
CA ALA A 313 -13.67 70.33 29.34
C ALA A 313 -14.33 71.69 29.02
N ALA A 314 -13.54 72.76 28.90
CA ALA A 314 -14.04 74.06 28.47
C ALA A 314 -14.45 74.01 26.98
N VAL A 315 -15.73 74.25 26.69
CA VAL A 315 -16.28 74.21 25.32
C VAL A 315 -16.11 75.56 24.63
N ASN A 316 -15.29 75.60 23.59
CA ASN A 316 -14.99 76.78 22.78
C ASN A 316 -15.65 76.69 21.40
N GLY A 317 -16.57 77.59 21.08
CA GLY A 317 -17.25 77.63 19.78
C GLY A 317 -18.51 78.49 19.81
N ALA A 318 -19.02 78.83 18.63
CA ALA A 318 -20.30 79.53 18.52
C ALA A 318 -21.45 78.52 18.53
N LEU A 319 -22.31 78.60 19.54
CA LEU A 319 -23.58 77.88 19.64
C LEU A 319 -24.75 78.90 19.59
N PRO A 320 -25.89 78.57 18.96
CA PRO A 320 -26.23 77.27 18.38
C PRO A 320 -25.62 77.04 17.00
N ILE A 321 -25.24 75.79 16.69
CA ILE A 321 -24.90 75.38 15.32
C ILE A 321 -26.18 74.89 14.65
N MET A 322 -26.66 75.66 13.66
CA MET A 322 -27.87 75.34 12.93
C MET A 322 -27.63 74.28 11.85
N GLY A 323 -28.53 73.31 11.78
CA GLY A 323 -28.54 72.26 10.77
C GLY A 323 -29.30 72.61 9.51
N THR A 324 -29.19 71.73 8.53
CA THR A 324 -30.01 71.75 7.32
C THR A 324 -31.48 71.50 7.65
N ALA A 325 -32.36 72.21 6.96
CA ALA A 325 -33.80 72.06 7.09
C ALA A 325 -34.33 71.05 6.05
N HIS A 326 -35.12 70.07 6.51
CA HIS A 326 -35.70 69.00 5.69
C HIS A 326 -37.23 69.08 5.67
N THR A 327 -37.84 68.71 4.54
CA THR A 327 -39.30 68.75 4.35
C THR A 327 -39.93 67.39 4.64
N MET A 328 -40.87 67.33 5.57
CA MET A 328 -41.57 66.11 5.98
C MET A 328 -42.40 65.52 4.82
N ASN A 329 -42.30 64.21 4.59
CA ASN A 329 -42.97 63.52 3.49
C ASN A 329 -43.48 62.13 3.88
N ASP A 330 -44.70 61.79 3.45
CA ASP A 330 -45.32 60.47 3.65
C ASP A 330 -45.64 59.73 2.34
N SER A 331 -45.36 60.35 1.19
CA SER A 331 -45.69 59.79 -0.13
C SER A 331 -44.61 58.88 -0.72
N LEU A 332 -43.37 58.99 -0.23
CA LEU A 332 -42.23 58.19 -0.71
C LEU A 332 -42.03 56.94 0.16
N SER A 333 -42.19 55.76 -0.45
CA SER A 333 -41.93 54.47 0.18
C SER A 333 -40.47 54.05 -0.02
N ILE A 334 -39.79 53.76 1.09
CA ILE A 334 -38.39 53.31 1.16
C ILE A 334 -38.30 51.79 1.41
N GLY A 335 -37.07 51.27 1.38
CA GLY A 335 -36.75 49.89 1.69
C GLY A 335 -37.14 49.44 3.11
N SER A 336 -37.27 48.13 3.28
CA SER A 336 -37.45 47.50 4.58
C SER A 336 -36.48 46.33 4.75
N ALA A 337 -36.12 46.03 6.00
CA ALA A 337 -35.26 44.92 6.37
C ALA A 337 -35.97 44.07 7.42
N THR A 338 -36.21 42.80 7.08
CA THR A 338 -36.87 41.82 7.96
C THR A 338 -35.84 40.78 8.40
N PRO A 339 -35.41 40.80 9.67
CA PRO A 339 -34.54 39.78 10.22
C PRO A 339 -35.33 38.49 10.56
N ALA A 340 -34.61 37.39 10.78
CA ALA A 340 -35.09 36.10 11.29
C ALA A 340 -33.88 35.31 11.82
N ARG A 341 -34.10 34.26 12.63
CA ARG A 341 -33.02 33.35 13.04
C ARG A 341 -32.36 32.73 11.79
N GLY A 342 -31.02 32.67 11.77
CA GLY A 342 -30.25 32.02 10.72
C GLY A 342 -30.43 30.50 10.75
N VAL A 343 -30.03 29.81 9.68
CA VAL A 343 -30.13 28.34 9.62
C VAL A 343 -28.94 27.67 10.31
N ASN A 344 -27.81 28.38 10.44
CA ASN A 344 -26.62 27.94 11.15
C ASN A 344 -26.66 28.26 12.66
N ASP A 345 -27.77 28.77 13.19
CA ASP A 345 -27.89 29.08 14.62
C ASP A 345 -28.07 27.80 15.45
N PRO A 346 -27.35 27.61 16.57
CA PRO A 346 -27.51 26.42 17.41
C PRO A 346 -28.92 26.22 17.97
N ASN A 347 -29.66 27.31 18.24
CA ASN A 347 -31.05 27.32 18.74
C ASN A 347 -31.32 26.42 19.97
N ALA A 348 -30.28 26.08 20.73
CA ALA A 348 -30.33 25.28 21.95
C ALA A 348 -29.08 25.56 22.80
N THR A 349 -29.20 25.46 24.12
CA THR A 349 -28.05 25.56 25.00
C THR A 349 -27.08 24.40 24.78
N ALA A 350 -25.78 24.65 24.95
CA ALA A 350 -24.74 23.65 24.74
C ALA A 350 -23.68 23.72 25.84
N THR A 351 -22.97 22.61 26.05
CA THR A 351 -21.72 22.58 26.81
C THR A 351 -20.58 22.25 25.86
N LYS A 352 -19.43 22.93 26.01
CA LYS A 352 -18.23 22.76 25.20
C LYS A 352 -16.99 22.89 26.07
N GLU A 353 -16.04 21.98 25.89
CA GLU A 353 -14.76 22.08 26.59
C GLU A 353 -13.95 23.30 26.12
N VAL A 354 -13.03 23.76 26.95
CA VAL A 354 -11.90 24.58 26.51
C VAL A 354 -11.14 23.85 25.39
N GLY A 355 -10.64 24.59 24.39
CA GLY A 355 -9.92 24.04 23.23
C GLY A 355 -10.81 23.68 22.04
N VAL A 356 -12.07 24.12 21.99
CA VAL A 356 -12.95 23.92 20.83
C VAL A 356 -12.79 25.09 19.84
N ASP A 357 -12.23 24.77 18.67
CA ASP A 357 -12.03 25.73 17.57
C ASP A 357 -13.29 25.93 16.70
N GLY A 358 -13.44 27.14 16.15
CA GLY A 358 -14.37 27.46 15.05
C GLY A 358 -15.86 27.30 15.36
N TYR A 359 -16.26 27.28 16.63
CA TYR A 359 -17.64 27.03 17.04
C TYR A 359 -18.58 28.16 16.61
N THR A 360 -19.77 27.81 16.09
CA THR A 360 -20.81 28.77 15.73
C THR A 360 -21.64 29.15 16.95
N PHE A 361 -21.49 30.38 17.45
CA PHE A 361 -22.24 30.82 18.63
C PHE A 361 -23.66 31.31 18.31
N SER A 362 -23.83 32.06 17.20
CA SER A 362 -25.13 32.63 16.84
C SER A 362 -25.25 32.92 15.34
N SER A 363 -26.46 32.83 14.77
CA SER A 363 -26.72 33.18 13.37
C SER A 363 -28.06 33.90 13.17
N ILE A 364 -28.05 34.94 12.32
CA ILE A 364 -29.24 35.68 11.88
C ILE A 364 -29.33 35.69 10.36
N LYS A 365 -30.53 35.92 9.82
CA LYS A 365 -30.80 36.12 8.39
C LYS A 365 -31.55 37.43 8.20
N VAL A 366 -31.10 38.28 7.28
CA VAL A 366 -31.70 39.60 7.00
C VAL A 366 -32.24 39.62 5.58
N THR A 367 -33.56 39.84 5.42
CA THR A 367 -34.26 39.83 4.13
C THR A 367 -34.63 41.24 3.68
N ALA A 368 -34.38 41.58 2.42
CA ALA A 368 -34.76 42.85 1.81
C ALA A 368 -36.23 42.88 1.38
N GLY A 369 -36.92 44.00 1.63
CA GLY A 369 -38.26 44.24 1.11
C GLY A 369 -38.32 44.40 -0.43
N SER A 370 -39.53 44.62 -0.96
CA SER A 370 -39.77 44.78 -2.41
C SER A 370 -39.59 46.22 -2.93
N ALA A 371 -39.49 47.22 -2.04
CA ALA A 371 -39.46 48.64 -2.41
C ALA A 371 -38.13 49.05 -3.09
N GLU A 372 -36.98 48.73 -2.49
CA GLU A 372 -35.63 48.94 -3.03
C GLU A 372 -34.68 47.84 -2.54
N LYS A 373 -33.49 47.74 -3.14
CA LYS A 373 -32.38 46.94 -2.58
C LYS A 373 -31.90 47.60 -1.29
N ILE A 374 -31.33 46.82 -0.37
CA ILE A 374 -30.78 47.35 0.89
C ILE A 374 -29.27 47.11 0.98
N ARG A 375 -28.55 47.98 1.69
CA ARG A 375 -27.14 47.84 2.04
C ARG A 375 -27.00 47.50 3.51
N LEU A 376 -26.27 46.43 3.82
CA LEU A 376 -25.80 46.12 5.16
C LEU A 376 -24.43 46.78 5.35
N HIS A 377 -24.26 47.65 6.35
CA HIS A 377 -23.00 48.35 6.61
C HIS A 377 -22.20 47.74 7.77
N SER A 378 -22.90 47.36 8.84
CA SER A 378 -22.28 46.72 10.01
C SER A 378 -23.29 45.88 10.80
N ILE A 379 -22.74 44.99 11.63
CA ILE A 379 -23.45 44.30 12.71
C ILE A 379 -22.65 44.41 14.00
N ARG A 380 -23.32 44.59 15.13
CA ARG A 380 -22.72 44.62 16.47
C ARG A 380 -23.36 43.57 17.37
N TRP A 381 -22.63 42.51 17.63
CA TRP A 381 -23.02 41.48 18.59
C TRP A 381 -22.76 41.95 20.02
N ASN A 382 -23.58 41.52 20.97
CA ASN A 382 -23.40 41.74 22.40
C ASN A 382 -23.14 40.41 23.09
N GLN A 383 -21.94 40.26 23.65
CA GLN A 383 -21.60 39.14 24.51
C GLN A 383 -22.30 39.36 25.86
N SER A 384 -23.29 38.51 26.18
CA SER A 384 -24.11 38.59 27.40
C SER A 384 -23.81 37.51 28.44
N GLY A 385 -22.91 36.58 28.11
CA GLY A 385 -22.44 35.54 29.03
C GLY A 385 -21.42 36.06 30.05
N SER A 386 -20.72 35.14 30.71
CA SER A 386 -19.72 35.45 31.73
C SER A 386 -18.26 35.29 31.29
N VAL A 387 -17.97 34.88 30.05
CA VAL A 387 -16.61 34.89 29.51
C VAL A 387 -16.06 36.31 29.31
N SER A 388 -14.74 36.42 29.44
CA SER A 388 -13.95 37.60 29.09
C SER A 388 -13.48 37.53 27.64
N ALA A 389 -13.07 38.67 27.06
CA ALA A 389 -12.58 38.72 25.68
C ALA A 389 -11.32 37.85 25.45
N SER A 390 -10.51 37.59 26.48
CA SER A 390 -9.34 36.70 26.42
C SER A 390 -9.69 35.20 26.47
N ASP A 391 -10.92 34.84 26.87
CA ASP A 391 -11.37 33.43 26.84
C ASP A 391 -11.73 32.96 25.42
N LEU A 392 -11.74 33.86 24.43
CA LEU A 392 -12.23 33.62 23.09
C LEU A 392 -11.16 33.96 22.03
N GLY A 393 -11.04 33.13 21.00
CA GLY A 393 -10.01 33.23 19.95
C GLY A 393 -10.58 33.32 18.54
N ASN A 394 -9.86 33.97 17.62
CA ASN A 394 -10.18 34.01 16.18
C ASN A 394 -11.64 34.39 15.81
N LEU A 395 -12.29 35.25 16.61
CA LEU A 395 -13.68 35.66 16.35
C LEU A 395 -13.82 36.39 15.01
N LYS A 396 -14.75 35.89 14.18
CA LYS A 396 -15.15 36.49 12.90
C LYS A 396 -16.67 36.48 12.75
N THR A 397 -17.21 37.52 12.14
CA THR A 397 -18.56 37.48 11.56
C THR A 397 -18.45 36.96 10.13
N TYR A 398 -19.25 35.97 9.77
CA TYR A 398 -19.34 35.43 8.41
C TYR A 398 -20.63 35.93 7.75
N VAL A 399 -20.56 36.50 6.55
CA VAL A 399 -21.74 36.79 5.72
C VAL A 399 -21.71 35.92 4.47
N ASP A 400 -22.69 35.04 4.32
CA ASP A 400 -22.73 33.98 3.28
C ASP A 400 -21.39 33.21 3.14
N GLY A 401 -20.69 32.99 4.26
CA GLY A 401 -19.38 32.31 4.30
C GLY A 401 -18.15 33.20 4.12
N VAL A 402 -18.30 34.49 3.79
CA VAL A 402 -17.17 35.45 3.75
C VAL A 402 -16.89 35.97 5.16
N ALA A 403 -15.66 35.82 5.65
CA ALA A 403 -15.25 36.28 6.98
C ALA A 403 -14.97 37.78 7.03
N TYR A 404 -15.42 38.42 8.11
CA TYR A 404 -15.16 39.82 8.47
C TYR A 404 -14.60 39.88 9.88
N ASP A 405 -13.66 40.81 10.09
CA ASP A 405 -13.04 41.03 11.38
C ASP A 405 -14.04 41.58 12.40
N VAL A 406 -13.75 41.34 13.67
CA VAL A 406 -14.58 41.74 14.81
C VAL A 406 -13.75 42.67 15.68
N MET A 407 -14.15 43.94 15.76
CA MET A 407 -13.59 44.90 16.71
C MET A 407 -14.34 44.79 18.03
N VAL A 408 -13.61 44.52 19.11
CA VAL A 408 -14.15 44.42 20.47
C VAL A 408 -14.16 45.81 21.11
N SER A 409 -15.26 46.17 21.78
CA SER A 409 -15.37 47.41 22.56
C SER A 409 -14.47 47.39 23.79
N SER A 410 -14.15 48.58 24.32
CA SER A 410 -13.25 48.74 25.49
C SER A 410 -13.79 48.15 26.80
N ASP A 411 -15.09 47.84 26.89
CA ASP A 411 -15.71 47.12 28.01
C ASP A 411 -15.76 45.59 27.80
N GLY A 412 -15.26 45.09 26.67
CA GLY A 412 -15.21 43.66 26.34
C GLY A 412 -16.55 43.04 25.93
N LYS A 413 -17.64 43.82 25.85
CA LYS A 413 -19.01 43.31 25.66
C LYS A 413 -19.53 43.34 24.23
N TYR A 414 -19.15 44.32 23.43
CA TYR A 414 -19.66 44.49 22.08
C TYR A 414 -18.61 44.12 21.03
N TYR A 415 -19.06 43.40 20.02
CA TYR A 415 -18.24 42.74 19.00
C TYR A 415 -18.76 43.20 17.64
N THR A 416 -18.14 44.22 17.06
CA THR A 416 -18.62 44.92 15.85
C THR A 416 -17.84 44.48 14.61
N SER A 417 -18.56 44.06 13.57
CA SER A 417 -18.01 43.85 12.24
C SER A 417 -18.56 44.90 11.28
N THR A 418 -17.67 45.59 10.56
CA THR A 418 -18.02 46.49 9.45
C THR A 418 -17.76 45.79 8.13
N PHE A 419 -18.58 46.10 7.12
CA PHE A 419 -18.53 45.43 5.82
C PHE A 419 -17.89 46.31 4.72
N GLY A 420 -16.92 47.15 5.10
CA GLY A 420 -16.25 48.09 4.20
C GLY A 420 -17.25 49.06 3.54
N THR A 421 -17.37 49.00 2.21
CA THR A 421 -18.37 49.78 1.46
C THR A 421 -19.82 49.31 1.65
N GLY A 422 -20.06 48.26 2.44
CA GLY A 422 -21.37 47.65 2.69
C GLY A 422 -21.78 46.62 1.64
N LEU A 423 -22.64 45.67 2.05
CA LEU A 423 -23.09 44.52 1.27
C LEU A 423 -24.51 44.75 0.75
N VAL A 424 -24.69 44.65 -0.57
CA VAL A 424 -26.00 44.81 -1.21
C VAL A 424 -26.82 43.53 -1.08
N VAL A 425 -28.08 43.68 -0.69
CA VAL A 425 -29.10 42.63 -0.68
C VAL A 425 -30.21 43.01 -1.65
N ASP A 426 -30.36 42.21 -2.69
CA ASP A 426 -31.38 42.42 -3.73
C ASP A 426 -32.80 42.19 -3.19
N LYS A 427 -33.78 42.86 -3.81
CA LYS A 427 -35.20 42.82 -3.40
C LYS A 427 -35.71 41.40 -3.19
N GLY A 428 -36.28 41.11 -2.03
CA GLY A 428 -36.81 39.79 -1.67
C GLY A 428 -35.76 38.71 -1.40
N LEU A 429 -34.47 38.99 -1.60
CA LEU A 429 -33.38 38.08 -1.19
C LEU A 429 -32.95 38.37 0.25
N ALA A 430 -32.14 37.46 0.79
CA ALA A 430 -31.61 37.57 2.14
C ALA A 430 -30.09 37.30 2.17
N LYS A 431 -29.45 37.75 3.25
CA LYS A 431 -28.08 37.37 3.65
C LYS A 431 -28.11 36.67 5.00
N GLU A 432 -27.30 35.63 5.16
CA GLU A 432 -27.06 35.03 6.49
C GLU A 432 -25.80 35.62 7.10
N ILE A 433 -25.86 35.93 8.40
CA ILE A 433 -24.80 36.59 9.18
C ILE A 433 -24.58 35.77 10.45
N THR A 434 -23.39 35.17 10.60
CA THR A 434 -23.07 34.18 11.63
C THR A 434 -21.80 34.58 12.38
N ILE A 435 -21.79 34.53 13.72
CA ILE A 435 -20.56 34.73 14.51
C ILE A 435 -19.96 33.39 14.94
N LYS A 436 -18.66 33.22 14.70
CA LYS A 436 -17.89 32.03 15.08
C LYS A 436 -16.56 32.39 15.70
N GLY A 437 -15.99 31.49 16.49
CA GLY A 437 -14.66 31.60 17.06
C GLY A 437 -14.29 30.41 17.95
N ASP A 438 -13.10 30.46 18.52
CA ASP A 438 -12.49 29.42 19.33
C ASP A 438 -12.72 29.68 20.82
N ILE A 439 -12.81 28.62 21.63
CA ILE A 439 -12.95 28.69 23.09
C ILE A 439 -11.56 28.42 23.70
N ILE A 440 -10.85 29.48 24.08
CA ILE A 440 -9.44 29.44 24.51
C ILE A 440 -9.31 29.17 26.01
N SER A 441 -10.22 29.70 26.83
CA SER A 441 -10.26 29.45 28.27
C SER A 441 -11.67 29.69 28.83
N GLY A 442 -11.79 29.96 30.13
CA GLY A 442 -13.06 30.36 30.73
C GLY A 442 -13.94 29.20 31.20
N SER A 443 -13.39 28.03 31.50
CA SER A 443 -14.12 26.92 32.14
C SER A 443 -15.00 27.39 33.31
N GLY A 444 -16.26 26.95 33.33
CA GLY A 444 -17.31 27.39 34.25
C GLY A 444 -18.04 28.67 33.84
N ARG A 445 -17.62 29.35 32.77
CA ARG A 445 -18.25 30.58 32.25
C ARG A 445 -19.16 30.29 31.06
N THR A 446 -19.94 31.28 30.64
CA THR A 446 -20.91 31.16 29.55
C THR A 446 -20.64 32.11 28.38
N ILE A 447 -21.02 31.68 27.18
CA ILE A 447 -20.91 32.43 25.92
C ILE A 447 -22.30 32.57 25.30
N ALA A 448 -22.72 33.78 24.97
CA ALA A 448 -23.94 34.07 24.22
C ALA A 448 -23.73 35.38 23.43
N PHE A 449 -24.05 35.41 22.13
CA PHE A 449 -23.82 36.56 21.24
C PHE A 449 -25.14 37.12 20.70
N ASP A 450 -25.75 37.97 21.52
CA ASP A 450 -27.03 38.62 21.24
C ASP A 450 -26.91 39.72 20.19
N LEU A 451 -28.04 40.24 19.72
CA LEU A 451 -28.13 41.62 19.23
C LEU A 451 -28.94 42.41 20.24
N TYR A 452 -28.35 43.44 20.84
CA TYR A 452 -28.96 44.09 22.00
C TYR A 452 -30.11 45.03 21.60
N LYS A 453 -30.00 45.69 20.44
CA LYS A 453 -30.97 46.64 19.88
C LYS A 453 -31.11 46.45 18.36
N ASN A 454 -32.25 46.80 17.77
CA ASN A 454 -32.43 46.80 16.31
C ASN A 454 -31.49 47.74 15.55
N THR A 455 -30.93 48.75 16.23
CA THR A 455 -29.92 49.67 15.70
C THR A 455 -28.52 49.06 15.61
N ASP A 456 -28.27 47.90 16.23
CA ASP A 456 -27.00 47.18 16.14
C ASP A 456 -26.79 46.50 14.78
N LEU A 457 -27.83 46.44 13.95
CA LEU A 457 -27.77 46.10 12.54
C LEU A 457 -27.96 47.38 11.70
N TYR A 458 -26.89 47.89 11.08
CA TYR A 458 -26.96 49.13 10.30
C TYR A 458 -27.31 48.84 8.83
N VAL A 459 -28.49 49.29 8.40
CA VAL A 459 -29.03 49.10 7.05
C VAL A 459 -29.46 50.43 6.42
N THR A 460 -29.23 50.59 5.10
CA THR A 460 -29.79 51.69 4.27
C THR A 460 -30.47 51.15 3.02
N GLY A 461 -31.33 51.94 2.37
CA GLY A 461 -31.79 51.69 1.00
C GLY A 461 -30.73 52.09 -0.05
N GLU A 462 -30.62 51.34 -1.15
CA GLU A 462 -29.70 51.65 -2.26
C GLU A 462 -30.20 52.79 -3.17
N THR A 463 -31.50 52.87 -3.42
CA THR A 463 -32.06 53.80 -4.42
C THR A 463 -32.17 55.21 -3.84
N TYR A 464 -32.60 55.32 -2.59
CA TYR A 464 -32.88 56.61 -1.94
C TYR A 464 -31.89 56.98 -0.83
N GLY A 465 -31.01 56.06 -0.41
CA GLY A 465 -29.97 56.30 0.59
C GLY A 465 -30.47 56.45 2.05
N TYR A 466 -31.78 56.36 2.30
CA TYR A 466 -32.34 56.47 3.64
C TYR A 466 -31.95 55.28 4.54
N GLY A 467 -31.71 55.54 5.82
CA GLY A 467 -31.53 54.47 6.81
C GLY A 467 -32.83 53.69 7.03
N ILE A 468 -32.68 52.40 7.33
CA ILE A 468 -33.80 51.49 7.59
C ILE A 468 -33.68 50.99 9.03
N THR A 469 -34.76 51.14 9.81
CA THR A 469 -34.89 50.45 11.11
C THR A 469 -35.40 49.03 10.85
N PRO A 470 -34.64 47.97 11.16
CA PRO A 470 -35.10 46.59 10.94
C PRO A 470 -36.32 46.23 11.80
N ALA A 471 -37.19 45.37 11.27
CA ALA A 471 -38.43 44.96 11.95
C ALA A 471 -38.19 43.98 13.10
N SER A 472 -38.96 44.10 14.19
CA SER A 472 -38.95 43.19 15.35
C SER A 472 -39.88 41.97 15.19
N THR A 473 -40.20 41.55 13.97
CA THR A 473 -41.22 40.52 13.67
C THR A 473 -40.65 39.19 13.18
N GLY A 474 -39.32 39.02 13.21
CA GLY A 474 -38.63 37.80 12.82
C GLY A 474 -38.68 36.67 13.84
N THR A 475 -38.45 35.43 13.40
CA THR A 475 -38.25 34.30 14.34
C THR A 475 -37.01 34.55 15.21
N GLY A 476 -37.16 34.48 16.53
CA GLY A 476 -36.08 34.78 17.48
C GLY A 476 -35.83 36.27 17.75
N PHE A 477 -36.60 37.18 17.15
CA PHE A 477 -36.52 38.62 17.37
C PHE A 477 -37.69 39.11 18.22
N SER A 478 -37.47 40.15 19.03
CA SER A 478 -38.49 40.74 19.91
C SER A 478 -38.51 42.27 19.83
N THR A 479 -39.44 42.91 20.55
CA THR A 479 -39.42 44.37 20.80
C THR A 479 -38.64 44.77 22.06
N GLY A 480 -38.09 43.79 22.79
CA GLY A 480 -37.34 43.99 24.02
C GLY A 480 -35.82 44.12 23.80
N THR A 481 -35.09 44.00 24.92
CA THR A 481 -33.62 43.96 24.96
C THR A 481 -33.18 42.70 25.74
N PRO A 482 -32.39 41.80 25.15
CA PRO A 482 -31.85 41.87 23.79
C PRO A 482 -32.94 41.78 22.71
N TRP A 483 -32.66 42.42 21.57
CA TRP A 483 -33.51 42.42 20.38
C TRP A 483 -33.53 41.04 19.69
N TYR A 484 -32.42 40.32 19.77
CA TYR A 484 -32.25 38.91 19.44
C TYR A 484 -31.49 38.22 20.56
N ASP A 485 -32.09 37.19 21.14
CA ASP A 485 -31.59 36.44 22.29
C ASP A 485 -30.91 35.14 21.80
N ALA A 486 -29.61 35.01 22.09
CA ALA A 486 -28.77 33.93 21.62
C ALA A 486 -28.86 32.66 22.49
N SER A 487 -28.40 31.54 21.96
CA SER A 487 -28.29 30.30 22.74
C SER A 487 -27.04 30.34 23.62
N VAL A 488 -27.18 29.98 24.90
CA VAL A 488 -26.06 29.98 25.86
C VAL A 488 -25.20 28.73 25.70
N VAL A 489 -23.88 28.93 25.55
CA VAL A 489 -22.86 27.88 25.58
C VAL A 489 -22.11 27.95 26.91
N THR A 490 -22.15 26.89 27.71
CA THR A 490 -21.32 26.75 28.91
C THR A 490 -19.96 26.17 28.54
N VAL A 491 -18.89 26.78 29.04
CA VAL A 491 -17.51 26.26 28.88
C VAL A 491 -17.20 25.30 30.02
N SER A 492 -16.60 24.15 29.73
CA SER A 492 -16.16 23.14 30.71
C SER A 492 -14.66 22.81 30.60
N ASN A 493 -14.14 22.04 31.55
CA ASN A 493 -12.72 21.75 31.73
C ASN A 493 -12.22 20.60 30.82
N GLY A 494 -10.91 20.44 30.69
CA GLY A 494 -10.36 19.24 30.07
C GLY A 494 -10.81 17.95 30.77
N SER A 495 -10.73 16.82 30.06
CA SER A 495 -11.02 15.49 30.62
C SER A 495 -9.89 14.50 30.35
N LEU A 496 -9.61 13.65 31.34
CA LEU A 496 -8.61 12.58 31.29
C LEU A 496 -9.32 11.23 31.38
N GLN A 497 -9.13 10.37 30.38
CA GLN A 497 -9.73 9.04 30.33
C GLN A 497 -8.64 7.96 30.27
N GLY A 498 -8.64 7.02 31.21
CA GLY A 498 -7.79 5.84 31.21
C GLY A 498 -8.51 4.59 30.71
N SER A 499 -7.76 3.66 30.12
CA SER A 499 -8.26 2.33 29.74
C SER A 499 -7.13 1.31 29.72
N LYS A 500 -7.47 0.02 29.80
CA LYS A 500 -6.50 -1.06 29.56
C LYS A 500 -5.98 -0.96 28.13
N SER A 501 -4.65 -0.97 27.94
CA SER A 501 -4.08 -1.01 26.59
C SER A 501 -4.20 -2.40 25.96
N THR A 502 -4.57 -2.45 24.68
CA THR A 502 -4.57 -3.68 23.88
C THR A 502 -3.31 -3.86 23.04
N THR A 503 -2.45 -2.83 22.93
CA THR A 503 -1.19 -2.89 22.17
C THR A 503 -0.02 -3.44 23.01
N VAL A 504 -0.14 -3.40 24.35
CA VAL A 504 0.80 -4.04 25.28
C VAL A 504 0.28 -5.43 25.61
N GLU A 505 0.61 -6.41 24.75
CA GLU A 505 0.15 -7.80 24.87
C GLU A 505 0.74 -8.55 26.09
N ALA A 506 -0.01 -9.54 26.59
CA ALA A 506 0.46 -10.48 27.59
C ALA A 506 1.62 -11.31 27.02
N GLN A 507 2.74 -11.39 27.74
CA GLN A 507 3.96 -12.05 27.25
C GLN A 507 4.77 -12.73 28.35
N ASN A 508 5.70 -13.59 27.92
CA ASN A 508 6.71 -14.14 28.83
C ASN A 508 7.79 -13.09 29.12
N ILE A 509 8.16 -12.96 30.39
CA ILE A 509 9.22 -12.06 30.90
C ILE A 509 10.26 -12.87 31.66
N ALA A 510 11.51 -12.38 31.71
CA ALA A 510 12.63 -13.07 32.34
C ALA A 510 13.15 -12.35 33.59
N GLU A 511 13.70 -13.14 34.52
CA GLU A 511 14.47 -12.63 35.66
C GLU A 511 15.78 -11.96 35.22
N ASN A 512 16.28 -11.02 36.02
CA ASN A 512 17.55 -10.31 35.84
C ASN A 512 17.74 -9.59 34.48
N VAL A 513 16.66 -9.33 33.75
CA VAL A 513 16.69 -8.50 32.53
C VAL A 513 16.10 -7.14 32.81
N ALA A 514 16.78 -6.07 32.37
CA ALA A 514 16.29 -4.71 32.49
C ALA A 514 15.18 -4.40 31.47
N ASN A 515 14.31 -3.44 31.79
CA ASN A 515 13.23 -2.95 30.92
C ASN A 515 12.19 -4.01 30.48
N GLN A 516 12.00 -5.09 31.25
CA GLN A 516 10.91 -6.03 31.05
C GLN A 516 9.56 -5.33 31.19
N VAL A 517 8.64 -5.61 30.26
CA VAL A 517 7.29 -5.04 30.27
C VAL A 517 6.50 -5.62 31.44
N LEU A 518 5.92 -4.76 32.28
CA LEU A 518 5.12 -5.15 33.45
C LEU A 518 3.62 -4.99 33.22
N GLY A 519 3.21 -4.03 32.38
CA GLY A 519 1.82 -3.73 32.07
C GLY A 519 1.69 -2.47 31.21
N GLY A 520 0.48 -2.17 30.71
CA GLY A 520 0.26 -1.02 29.85
C GLY A 520 -1.17 -0.48 29.86
N PHE A 521 -1.28 0.84 29.75
CA PHE A 521 -2.51 1.62 29.83
C PHE A 521 -2.60 2.64 28.70
N ASP A 522 -3.82 2.86 28.23
CA ASP A 522 -4.14 3.81 27.17
C ASP A 522 -4.83 5.02 27.82
N ILE A 523 -4.18 6.18 27.79
CA ILE A 523 -4.62 7.41 28.45
C ILE A 523 -4.94 8.48 27.39
N GLU A 524 -6.10 9.11 27.48
CA GLU A 524 -6.61 10.10 26.53
C GLU A 524 -6.93 11.43 27.24
N ALA A 525 -6.24 12.51 26.85
CA ALA A 525 -6.54 13.87 27.30
C ALA A 525 -7.33 14.65 26.24
N LYS A 526 -8.40 15.34 26.64
CA LYS A 526 -9.27 16.14 25.77
C LYS A 526 -9.42 17.57 26.28
N GLY A 527 -9.60 18.51 25.35
CA GLY A 527 -9.75 19.94 25.60
C GLY A 527 -8.41 20.65 25.85
N GLU A 528 -7.63 20.16 26.81
CA GLU A 528 -6.29 20.65 27.12
C GLU A 528 -5.32 19.49 27.45
N ALA A 529 -4.02 19.79 27.52
CA ALA A 529 -3.04 18.88 28.10
C ALA A 529 -3.22 18.85 29.63
N ILE A 530 -3.02 17.68 30.25
CA ILE A 530 -3.38 17.44 31.65
C ILE A 530 -2.16 16.91 32.42
N SER A 531 -1.83 17.58 33.52
CA SER A 531 -0.75 17.18 34.43
C SER A 531 -1.30 16.34 35.58
N VAL A 532 -0.57 15.29 35.95
CA VAL A 532 -0.83 14.43 37.10
C VAL A 532 0.43 14.41 37.97
N ALA A 533 0.34 14.86 39.23
CA ALA A 533 1.53 15.03 40.07
C ALA A 533 2.03 13.74 40.72
N SER A 534 1.15 12.77 40.95
CA SER A 534 1.52 11.46 41.47
C SER A 534 0.59 10.38 40.90
N MET A 535 1.14 9.23 40.55
CA MET A 535 0.41 8.06 40.03
C MET A 535 0.83 6.81 40.78
N VAL A 536 -0.13 6.10 41.36
CA VAL A 536 0.07 4.78 41.97
C VAL A 536 -0.41 3.69 41.01
N PHE A 537 0.42 2.64 40.86
CA PHE A 537 0.06 1.41 40.17
C PHE A 537 0.20 0.25 41.15
N ASN A 538 -0.88 -0.48 41.39
CA ASN A 538 -0.90 -1.64 42.26
C ASN A 538 -0.25 -2.84 41.55
N VAL A 539 0.47 -3.66 42.31
CA VAL A 539 1.16 -4.87 41.84
C VAL A 539 0.60 -6.06 42.58
N THR A 540 0.17 -7.09 41.84
CA THR A 540 -0.20 -8.40 42.38
C THR A 540 0.63 -9.49 41.73
N LEU A 541 1.31 -10.29 42.55
CA LEU A 541 2.00 -11.52 42.14
C LEU A 541 1.10 -12.73 42.40
N THR A 542 0.96 -13.62 41.41
CA THR A 542 0.24 -14.91 41.60
C THR A 542 1.07 -16.10 41.13
N GLY A 543 0.79 -17.30 41.65
CA GLY A 543 1.55 -18.53 41.36
C GLY A 543 2.59 -18.90 42.43
N SER A 544 2.95 -17.97 43.31
CA SER A 544 3.74 -18.26 44.53
C SER A 544 2.92 -19.04 45.55
N SER A 545 3.48 -20.10 46.14
CA SER A 545 2.90 -20.70 47.34
C SER A 545 2.98 -19.70 48.51
N ALA A 546 1.94 -19.64 49.35
CA ALA A 546 1.75 -18.57 50.35
C ALA A 546 2.74 -18.61 51.56
N ALA A 547 3.90 -19.25 51.41
CA ALA A 547 4.95 -19.31 52.42
C ALA A 547 5.95 -18.16 52.20
N ALA A 548 5.79 -17.09 52.97
CA ALA A 548 6.74 -15.98 53.06
C ALA A 548 8.15 -16.49 53.44
N SER A 549 8.98 -16.68 52.43
CA SER A 549 10.39 -17.03 52.55
C SER A 549 11.17 -16.21 51.53
N SER A 550 12.40 -15.83 51.86
CA SER A 550 13.29 -15.06 50.97
C SER A 550 13.79 -15.84 49.74
N ALA A 551 13.12 -16.94 49.39
CA ALA A 551 13.48 -17.87 48.32
C ALA A 551 12.46 -17.89 47.16
N VAL A 552 11.46 -17.00 47.18
CA VAL A 552 10.48 -16.79 46.10
C VAL A 552 10.33 -15.28 45.88
N GLY A 553 10.30 -14.86 44.61
CA GLY A 553 10.24 -13.45 44.21
C GLY A 553 9.04 -12.70 44.76
N GLN A 554 9.33 -11.51 45.27
CA GLN A 554 8.44 -10.61 46.00
C GLN A 554 8.23 -9.31 45.20
N VAL A 555 7.32 -8.44 45.65
CA VAL A 555 7.06 -7.19 44.92
C VAL A 555 8.28 -6.25 44.94
N ASP A 556 9.03 -6.21 46.04
CA ASP A 556 10.26 -5.41 46.17
C ASP A 556 11.47 -5.97 45.38
N ASP A 557 11.37 -7.19 44.85
CA ASP A 557 12.31 -7.70 43.85
C ASP A 557 12.01 -7.12 42.43
N ILE A 558 10.98 -6.28 42.26
CA ILE A 558 10.72 -5.51 41.04
C ILE A 558 11.31 -4.10 41.19
N THR A 559 12.41 -3.86 40.49
CA THR A 559 13.23 -2.64 40.61
C THR A 559 13.27 -1.84 39.30
N ASN A 560 13.79 -0.62 39.36
CA ASN A 560 14.05 0.26 38.22
C ASN A 560 12.83 0.49 37.31
N VAL A 561 11.62 0.56 37.88
CA VAL A 561 10.37 0.69 37.11
C VAL A 561 10.19 2.11 36.58
N SER A 562 10.13 2.25 35.26
CA SER A 562 9.84 3.49 34.56
C SER A 562 8.50 3.41 33.82
N LEU A 563 7.78 4.53 33.78
CA LEU A 563 6.64 4.72 32.88
C LEU A 563 7.16 5.26 31.54
N VAL A 564 6.80 4.60 30.44
CA VAL A 564 7.36 4.88 29.10
C VAL A 564 6.23 5.13 28.10
N ASP A 565 6.34 6.19 27.29
CA ASP A 565 5.37 6.51 26.24
C ASP A 565 5.47 5.59 25.00
N ALA A 566 4.55 5.75 24.05
CA ALA A 566 4.54 5.01 22.79
C ALA A 566 5.77 5.26 21.89
N ASN A 567 6.56 6.30 22.14
CA ASN A 567 7.79 6.62 21.41
C ASN A 567 9.04 6.00 22.08
N GLY A 568 8.89 5.37 23.25
CA GLY A 568 10.00 4.85 24.04
C GLY A 568 10.64 5.87 24.98
N SER A 569 10.06 7.07 25.15
CA SER A 569 10.54 8.07 26.10
C SER A 569 10.06 7.74 27.51
N VAL A 570 10.96 7.76 28.49
CA VAL A 570 10.59 7.72 29.91
C VAL A 570 9.86 9.01 30.25
N VAL A 571 8.68 8.89 30.86
CA VAL A 571 7.85 10.02 31.33
C VAL A 571 7.81 10.11 32.86
N ALA A 572 8.08 9.03 33.58
CA ALA A 572 8.28 9.05 35.04
C ALA A 572 9.19 7.90 35.51
N GLY A 573 9.87 8.11 36.64
CA GLY A 573 10.79 7.13 37.23
C GLY A 573 12.22 7.21 36.69
N PRO A 574 13.08 6.21 36.99
CA PRO A 574 12.74 4.93 37.62
C PRO A 574 12.39 5.02 39.12
N VAL A 575 11.52 4.13 39.57
CA VAL A 575 11.22 3.86 40.99
C VAL A 575 11.18 2.35 41.25
N ASP A 576 11.47 1.90 42.47
CA ASP A 576 11.31 0.50 42.85
C ASP A 576 9.89 0.24 43.37
N ALA A 577 9.38 -0.98 43.19
CA ALA A 577 8.09 -1.37 43.75
C ALA A 577 8.23 -1.68 45.25
N ALA A 578 7.16 -1.45 46.02
CA ALA A 578 7.14 -1.66 47.46
C ALA A 578 5.92 -2.50 47.88
N TYR A 579 6.14 -3.55 48.69
CA TYR A 579 5.04 -4.38 49.21
C TYR A 579 4.14 -3.62 50.20
N THR A 580 2.86 -4.01 50.25
CA THR A 580 1.84 -3.39 51.12
C THR A 580 2.04 -3.70 52.61
N SER A 581 2.56 -4.89 52.94
CA SER A 581 2.97 -5.24 54.31
C SER A 581 3.98 -6.40 54.30
N VAL A 582 4.78 -6.51 55.36
CA VAL A 582 5.73 -7.63 55.55
C VAL A 582 5.02 -9.00 55.59
N SER A 583 3.72 -9.00 55.89
CA SER A 583 2.84 -10.18 55.86
C SER A 583 2.22 -10.50 54.48
N ALA A 584 2.34 -9.60 53.50
CA ALA A 584 1.70 -9.70 52.18
C ALA A 584 2.68 -9.29 51.05
N GLN A 585 3.85 -9.93 51.01
CA GLN A 585 4.95 -9.64 50.07
C GLN A 585 4.58 -9.91 48.58
N THR A 586 3.40 -10.47 48.31
CA THR A 586 2.86 -10.72 46.96
C THR A 586 1.97 -9.57 46.44
N THR A 587 1.67 -8.55 47.25
CA THR A 587 0.90 -7.37 46.83
C THR A 587 1.59 -6.08 47.26
N GLY A 588 1.67 -5.10 46.37
CA GLY A 588 2.42 -3.85 46.58
C GLY A 588 2.03 -2.75 45.60
N THR A 589 2.84 -1.70 45.53
CA THR A 589 2.64 -0.55 44.64
C THR A 589 3.93 -0.09 43.98
N ILE A 590 3.80 0.50 42.80
CA ILE A 590 4.80 1.32 42.10
C ILE A 590 4.25 2.75 42.16
N THR A 591 4.94 3.65 42.85
CA THR A 591 4.47 5.03 43.07
C THR A 591 5.39 6.03 42.37
N PHE A 592 4.89 6.69 41.33
CA PHE A 592 5.58 7.80 40.69
C PHE A 592 5.14 9.12 41.33
N THR A 593 6.08 9.93 41.78
CA THR A 593 5.86 11.28 42.35
C THR A 593 6.29 12.41 41.42
N ASP A 594 6.78 12.08 40.22
CA ASP A 594 7.10 13.05 39.18
C ASP A 594 5.82 13.49 38.46
N THR A 595 5.71 14.78 38.15
CA THR A 595 4.55 15.30 37.42
C THR A 595 4.60 14.91 35.95
N VAL A 596 3.62 14.13 35.50
CA VAL A 596 3.49 13.69 34.11
C VAL A 596 2.40 14.50 33.41
N THR A 597 2.76 15.14 32.29
CA THR A 597 1.81 15.87 31.45
C THR A 597 1.37 15.03 30.25
N PHE A 598 0.14 14.51 30.31
CA PHE A 598 -0.54 13.86 29.20
C PHE A 598 -0.92 14.91 28.15
N GLN A 599 -0.38 14.75 26.94
CA GLN A 599 -0.69 15.62 25.79
C GLN A 599 -2.05 15.29 25.19
N LEU A 600 -2.62 16.24 24.44
CA LEU A 600 -3.90 16.09 23.75
C LEU A 600 -3.96 14.84 22.86
N GLY A 601 -5.09 14.14 22.93
CA GLY A 601 -5.34 12.88 22.23
C GLY A 601 -5.03 11.65 23.09
N LYS A 602 -5.05 10.47 22.45
CA LYS A 602 -4.84 9.16 23.08
C LYS A 602 -3.39 8.71 22.93
N GLY A 603 -2.73 8.40 24.04
CA GLY A 603 -1.39 7.80 24.09
C GLY A 603 -1.36 6.48 24.86
N THR A 604 -0.51 5.55 24.44
CA THR A 604 -0.21 4.32 25.19
C THR A 604 1.01 4.54 26.09
N TYR A 605 0.89 4.11 27.35
CA TYR A 605 1.94 4.20 28.37
C TYR A 605 2.20 2.82 28.95
N THR A 606 3.47 2.43 29.01
CA THR A 606 3.93 1.08 29.37
C THR A 606 4.81 1.16 30.61
N LEU A 607 4.55 0.35 31.63
CA LEU A 607 5.48 0.16 32.73
C LEU A 607 6.56 -0.83 32.31
N LYS A 608 7.82 -0.46 32.51
CA LYS A 608 8.99 -1.32 32.27
C LYS A 608 9.90 -1.32 33.48
N GLY A 609 10.37 -2.48 33.94
CA GLY A 609 11.24 -2.61 35.10
C GLY A 609 12.21 -3.79 34.99
N GLN A 610 12.85 -4.14 36.10
CA GLN A 610 13.76 -5.29 36.23
C GLN A 610 13.30 -6.22 37.35
N LEU A 611 13.44 -7.52 37.13
CA LEU A 611 13.05 -8.57 38.07
C LEU A 611 14.30 -9.14 38.75
N GLY A 612 14.23 -9.38 40.06
CA GLY A 612 15.24 -10.12 40.82
C GLY A 612 15.40 -11.59 40.39
N THR A 613 16.42 -12.26 40.94
CA THR A 613 16.84 -13.63 40.57
C THR A 613 16.20 -14.74 41.42
N ASN A 614 15.02 -14.48 42.00
CA ASN A 614 14.33 -15.37 42.94
C ASN A 614 12.86 -15.64 42.54
N PHE A 615 12.38 -15.05 41.44
CA PHE A 615 11.07 -15.35 40.90
C PHE A 615 11.01 -16.81 40.39
N VAL A 616 9.87 -17.46 40.55
CA VAL A 616 9.69 -18.85 40.11
C VAL A 616 8.99 -18.93 38.76
N ASN A 617 9.34 -19.95 37.96
CA ASN A 617 8.71 -20.18 36.66
C ASN A 617 7.17 -20.28 36.81
N ASP A 618 6.44 -19.68 35.86
CA ASP A 618 4.97 -19.55 35.85
C ASP A 618 4.37 -18.59 36.92
N GLN A 619 5.20 -17.91 37.73
CA GLN A 619 4.73 -16.78 38.53
C GLN A 619 4.27 -15.65 37.59
N THR A 620 3.18 -14.96 37.92
CA THR A 620 2.60 -13.90 37.09
C THR A 620 2.57 -12.57 37.80
N ILE A 621 2.65 -11.49 37.02
CA ILE A 621 2.57 -10.10 37.45
C ILE A 621 1.31 -9.50 36.84
N ILE A 622 0.50 -8.87 37.69
CA ILE A 622 -0.70 -8.13 37.33
C ILE A 622 -0.51 -6.71 37.85
N ILE A 623 -0.57 -5.73 36.95
CA ILE A 623 -0.55 -4.31 37.28
C ILE A 623 -1.95 -3.73 37.10
N ASP A 624 -2.42 -2.96 38.08
CA ASP A 624 -3.70 -2.24 38.01
C ASP A 624 -3.61 -0.82 38.62
N THR A 625 -4.61 0.01 38.34
CA THR A 625 -4.76 1.37 38.91
C THR A 625 -6.22 1.81 38.80
N ASN A 626 -6.80 2.50 39.78
CA ASN A 626 -8.00 3.32 39.60
C ASN A 626 -7.58 4.79 39.42
N PRO A 627 -7.61 5.37 38.21
CA PRO A 627 -7.18 6.75 37.99
C PRO A 627 -7.88 7.80 38.86
N THR A 628 -9.08 7.53 39.38
CA THR A 628 -9.78 8.45 40.29
C THR A 628 -9.19 8.47 41.71
N ASP A 629 -8.77 7.31 42.23
CA ASP A 629 -8.30 7.14 43.60
C ASP A 629 -6.76 7.18 43.71
N ASP A 630 -6.08 6.55 42.76
CA ASP A 630 -4.63 6.30 42.77
C ASP A 630 -3.80 7.46 42.21
N TRP A 631 -4.44 8.41 41.51
CA TRP A 631 -3.76 9.54 40.85
C TRP A 631 -4.17 10.86 41.51
N THR A 632 -3.19 11.68 41.90
CA THR A 632 -3.46 12.89 42.67
C THR A 632 -2.96 14.17 41.99
N THR A 633 -3.61 15.29 42.31
CA THR A 633 -3.36 16.61 41.71
C THR A 633 -3.45 16.57 40.17
N VAL A 634 -4.52 15.96 39.65
CA VAL A 634 -4.84 15.97 38.22
C VAL A 634 -5.39 17.34 37.84
N THR A 635 -4.66 18.07 37.00
CA THR A 635 -4.95 19.48 36.67
C THR A 635 -4.79 19.78 35.18
N GLY A 636 -5.68 20.60 34.64
CA GLY A 636 -5.56 21.13 33.29
C GLY A 636 -4.44 22.16 33.19
N GLN A 637 -3.52 22.00 32.22
CA GLN A 637 -2.36 22.90 32.06
C GLN A 637 -2.73 24.32 31.62
N THR A 638 -3.90 24.50 30.98
CA THR A 638 -4.39 25.80 30.49
C THR A 638 -5.36 26.42 31.47
N THR A 639 -6.27 25.61 32.06
CA THR A 639 -7.30 26.10 32.97
C THR A 639 -6.85 26.18 34.43
N GLY A 640 -5.83 25.40 34.83
CA GLY A 640 -5.42 25.25 36.23
C GLY A 640 -6.45 24.54 37.10
N ASN A 641 -7.56 24.08 36.53
CA ASN A 641 -8.66 23.45 37.28
C ASN A 641 -8.32 21.99 37.60
N SER A 642 -8.81 21.51 38.74
CA SER A 642 -8.83 20.08 39.05
C SER A 642 -9.72 19.35 38.04
N ILE A 643 -9.24 18.21 37.56
CA ILE A 643 -9.97 17.29 36.69
C ILE A 643 -10.11 15.98 37.44
N THR A 644 -11.29 15.37 37.44
CA THR A 644 -11.47 14.00 37.92
C THR A 644 -11.20 13.05 36.75
N PRO A 645 -10.17 12.20 36.81
CA PRO A 645 -9.98 11.16 35.80
C PRO A 645 -11.19 10.25 35.70
N THR A 646 -11.30 9.54 34.58
CA THR A 646 -12.30 8.50 34.39
C THR A 646 -11.65 7.28 33.72
N PRO A 647 -12.22 6.07 33.82
CA PRO A 647 -13.35 5.71 34.68
C PRO A 647 -12.96 5.77 36.16
N ASP A 648 -13.97 5.96 37.01
CA ASP A 648 -13.88 5.63 38.43
C ASP A 648 -14.05 4.11 38.62
N ALA A 649 -13.00 3.38 38.24
CA ALA A 649 -12.93 1.93 38.27
C ALA A 649 -11.48 1.44 38.11
N THR A 650 -11.14 0.33 38.76
CA THR A 650 -9.86 -0.35 38.59
C THR A 650 -9.64 -0.77 37.13
N LEU A 651 -8.60 -0.22 36.51
CA LEU A 651 -8.06 -0.64 35.23
C LEU A 651 -7.00 -1.70 35.48
N THR A 652 -7.25 -2.95 35.07
CA THR A 652 -6.24 -4.02 35.12
C THR A 652 -5.56 -4.18 33.76
N SER A 653 -4.23 -4.20 33.73
CA SER A 653 -3.43 -4.38 32.52
C SER A 653 -3.51 -5.82 31.96
N ASN A 654 -2.68 -6.14 30.96
CA ASN A 654 -2.45 -7.55 30.57
C ASN A 654 -1.49 -8.22 31.56
N THR A 655 -1.78 -9.45 31.95
CA THR A 655 -0.94 -10.24 32.84
C THR A 655 0.36 -10.63 32.15
N MET A 656 1.49 -10.44 32.84
CA MET A 656 2.80 -10.89 32.36
C MET A 656 3.19 -12.17 33.11
N THR A 657 3.84 -13.11 32.43
CA THR A 657 4.20 -14.42 33.00
C THR A 657 5.71 -14.56 33.06
N LEU A 658 6.26 -14.82 34.23
CA LEU A 658 7.68 -15.12 34.36
C LEU A 658 7.97 -16.51 33.80
N LYS A 659 8.97 -16.59 32.94
CA LYS A 659 9.56 -17.82 32.44
C LYS A 659 11.07 -17.75 32.59
N THR A 660 11.66 -18.87 32.96
CA THR A 660 13.12 -19.04 32.83
C THR A 660 13.50 -19.14 31.34
N GLY A 661 14.74 -18.82 31.00
CA GLY A 661 15.27 -19.05 29.66
C GLY A 661 15.27 -20.56 29.34
N THR A 662 14.64 -20.97 28.23
CA THR A 662 14.56 -22.38 27.86
C THR A 662 14.50 -22.60 26.35
N ALA A 663 15.04 -23.72 25.88
CA ALA A 663 14.89 -24.19 24.51
C ALA A 663 14.69 -25.71 24.50
N VAL A 664 13.68 -26.16 23.77
CA VAL A 664 13.45 -27.57 23.46
C VAL A 664 14.03 -27.87 22.08
N ILE A 665 14.74 -28.99 21.93
CA ILE A 665 15.37 -29.37 20.66
C ILE A 665 14.81 -30.70 20.19
N SER A 666 14.52 -30.79 18.89
CA SER A 666 14.11 -32.01 18.21
C SER A 666 14.80 -32.15 16.85
N THR A 667 14.88 -33.38 16.32
CA THR A 667 15.37 -33.62 14.96
C THR A 667 14.20 -33.78 13.99
N SER A 668 14.26 -33.11 12.85
CA SER A 668 13.24 -33.18 11.82
C SER A 668 13.27 -34.50 11.05
N ALA A 669 12.10 -34.94 10.57
CA ALA A 669 11.97 -36.04 9.60
C ALA A 669 12.37 -35.64 8.16
N SER A 670 12.73 -34.37 7.93
CA SER A 670 13.21 -33.85 6.64
C SER A 670 14.72 -33.49 6.72
N PRO A 671 15.53 -33.80 5.70
CA PRO A 671 15.18 -34.53 4.48
C PRO A 671 14.88 -36.00 4.75
N VAL A 672 14.03 -36.61 3.91
CA VAL A 672 13.72 -38.05 3.98
C VAL A 672 14.94 -38.89 3.60
N ALA A 673 14.98 -40.13 4.10
CA ALA A 673 16.03 -41.10 3.77
C ALA A 673 16.11 -41.32 2.25
N GLN A 674 17.30 -41.18 1.68
CA GLN A 674 17.50 -41.17 0.22
C GLN A 674 18.95 -41.49 -0.17
N ASN A 675 19.17 -41.72 -1.46
CA ASN A 675 20.51 -41.81 -2.03
C ASN A 675 21.11 -40.42 -2.26
N VAL A 676 22.40 -40.28 -1.92
CA VAL A 676 23.20 -39.08 -2.13
C VAL A 676 24.34 -39.43 -3.08
N VAL A 677 24.41 -38.74 -4.22
CA VAL A 677 25.46 -39.00 -5.22
C VAL A 677 26.82 -38.53 -4.69
N ALA A 678 27.82 -39.42 -4.74
CA ALA A 678 29.19 -39.15 -4.36
C ALA A 678 29.75 -37.90 -5.08
N GLY A 679 30.50 -37.07 -4.36
CA GLY A 679 30.91 -35.74 -4.83
C GLY A 679 29.87 -34.64 -4.57
N ALA A 680 28.81 -34.91 -3.79
CA ALA A 680 27.84 -33.88 -3.37
C ALA A 680 28.53 -32.77 -2.57
N GLN A 681 28.34 -31.51 -2.95
CA GLN A 681 28.82 -30.36 -2.17
C GLN A 681 27.66 -29.71 -1.41
N GLY A 682 27.84 -29.46 -0.10
CA GLY A 682 26.86 -28.78 0.74
C GLY A 682 25.50 -29.49 0.87
N PHE A 683 25.47 -30.82 0.80
CA PHE A 683 24.25 -31.62 0.91
C PHE A 683 23.66 -31.56 2.32
N VAL A 684 22.35 -31.31 2.44
CA VAL A 684 21.64 -31.25 3.73
C VAL A 684 21.52 -32.65 4.33
N MET A 685 22.24 -32.92 5.42
CA MET A 685 22.23 -34.21 6.10
C MET A 685 21.05 -34.36 7.06
N ALA A 686 20.74 -33.31 7.81
CA ALA A 686 19.68 -33.28 8.81
C ALA A 686 19.23 -31.85 9.08
N ASN A 687 18.01 -31.70 9.60
CA ASN A 687 17.51 -30.42 10.12
C ASN A 687 17.15 -30.58 11.60
N PHE A 688 17.54 -29.62 12.43
CA PHE A 688 17.31 -29.58 13.87
C PHE A 688 16.40 -28.41 14.23
N GLN A 689 15.35 -28.67 14.98
CA GLN A 689 14.40 -27.64 15.42
C GLN A 689 14.74 -27.20 16.84
N PHE A 690 14.86 -25.89 17.02
CA PHE A 690 15.10 -25.23 18.30
C PHE A 690 13.85 -24.40 18.63
N ASP A 691 13.12 -24.80 19.66
CA ASP A 691 11.86 -24.20 20.09
C ASP A 691 12.07 -23.44 21.41
N ALA A 692 12.00 -22.11 21.34
CA ALA A 692 12.03 -21.20 22.48
C ALA A 692 10.65 -20.53 22.72
N THR A 693 9.55 -21.14 22.25
CA THR A 693 8.19 -20.60 22.42
C THR A 693 7.80 -20.44 23.89
N ALA A 694 8.30 -21.32 24.76
CA ALA A 694 8.09 -21.28 26.21
C ALA A 694 9.13 -20.43 26.98
N SER A 695 10.11 -19.82 26.31
CA SER A 695 11.21 -19.07 26.94
C SER A 695 10.77 -17.69 27.45
N GLY A 696 11.41 -17.22 28.52
CA GLY A 696 11.30 -15.83 29.01
C GLY A 696 12.20 -14.83 28.30
N GLU A 697 13.30 -15.30 27.71
CA GLU A 697 14.33 -14.52 27.00
C GLU A 697 14.88 -15.26 25.77
N ASP A 698 15.61 -14.52 24.93
CA ASP A 698 16.30 -15.06 23.76
C ASP A 698 17.44 -16.01 24.20
N VAL A 699 17.55 -17.17 23.56
CA VAL A 699 18.54 -18.20 23.91
C VAL A 699 19.68 -18.21 22.91
N LYS A 700 20.92 -18.01 23.37
CA LYS A 700 22.14 -18.04 22.55
C LYS A 700 22.93 -19.33 22.77
N PHE A 701 23.31 -19.99 21.69
CA PHE A 701 24.25 -21.12 21.67
C PHE A 701 25.55 -20.70 20.97
N ASN A 702 26.69 -21.06 21.56
CA ASN A 702 28.03 -20.85 20.97
C ASN A 702 28.64 -22.15 20.44
N THR A 703 28.14 -23.30 20.91
CA THR A 703 28.58 -24.64 20.51
C THR A 703 27.37 -25.57 20.44
N LEU A 704 27.36 -26.49 19.48
CA LEU A 704 26.35 -27.53 19.37
C LEU A 704 27.01 -28.90 19.23
N VAL A 705 26.46 -29.91 19.90
CA VAL A 705 27.00 -31.29 19.92
C VAL A 705 26.01 -32.22 19.21
N LEU A 706 26.46 -32.75 18.06
CA LEU A 706 25.69 -33.61 17.17
C LEU A 706 26.42 -34.96 17.01
N ASN A 707 25.70 -36.07 16.95
CA ASN A 707 26.30 -37.39 16.70
C ASN A 707 26.16 -37.78 15.23
N ASN A 708 27.22 -38.35 14.68
CA ASN A 708 27.28 -38.92 13.34
C ASN A 708 27.32 -40.45 13.44
N THR A 709 26.25 -41.13 13.05
CA THR A 709 26.20 -42.59 12.96
C THR A 709 26.45 -42.99 11.51
N VAL A 710 27.51 -43.76 11.28
CA VAL A 710 27.93 -44.21 9.95
C VAL A 710 27.91 -45.74 9.88
N THR A 711 27.40 -46.32 8.78
CA THR A 711 27.66 -47.74 8.44
C THR A 711 28.29 -47.83 7.06
N GLY A 712 29.36 -48.61 6.93
CA GLY A 712 30.47 -48.30 6.01
C GLY A 712 31.61 -47.67 6.80
N ALA A 713 32.86 -48.08 6.57
CA ALA A 713 33.95 -47.82 7.52
C ALA A 713 34.52 -46.38 7.49
N ASN A 714 34.00 -45.52 6.61
CA ASN A 714 34.70 -44.31 6.15
C ASN A 714 33.95 -43.03 6.53
N SER A 715 33.94 -42.67 7.83
CA SER A 715 33.34 -41.41 8.30
C SER A 715 34.00 -40.16 7.73
N GLU A 716 35.26 -40.25 7.33
CA GLU A 716 36.06 -39.20 6.66
C GLU A 716 35.55 -38.77 5.28
N TYR A 717 34.57 -39.49 4.72
CA TYR A 717 33.91 -39.08 3.49
C TYR A 717 32.96 -37.89 3.67
N GLN A 718 32.72 -37.45 4.92
CA GLN A 718 31.99 -36.22 5.24
C GLN A 718 32.97 -35.09 5.59
N THR A 719 33.01 -34.06 4.75
CA THR A 719 33.89 -32.89 4.92
C THR A 719 33.09 -31.59 4.79
N GLY A 720 33.66 -30.46 5.20
CA GLY A 720 33.03 -29.15 5.05
C GLY A 720 31.70 -29.01 5.80
N CYS A 721 31.50 -29.72 6.92
CA CYS A 721 30.24 -29.73 7.63
C CYS A 721 29.98 -28.37 8.32
N GLN A 722 28.83 -27.79 7.99
CA GLN A 722 28.39 -26.48 8.46
C GLN A 722 26.90 -26.49 8.84
N LEU A 723 26.57 -25.76 9.88
CA LEU A 723 25.20 -25.50 10.33
C LEU A 723 24.69 -24.20 9.70
N PHE A 724 23.43 -24.16 9.29
CA PHE A 724 22.81 -23.03 8.60
C PHE A 724 21.50 -22.60 9.24
N ASP A 725 21.38 -21.30 9.55
CA ASP A 725 20.10 -20.63 9.78
C ASP A 725 19.62 -20.04 8.43
N GLY A 726 18.74 -20.76 7.75
CA GLY A 726 18.34 -20.47 6.37
C GLY A 726 19.51 -20.53 5.38
N THR A 727 19.96 -19.36 4.92
CA THR A 727 21.12 -19.21 4.02
C THR A 727 22.42 -18.83 4.75
N THR A 728 22.34 -18.43 6.02
CA THR A 728 23.49 -17.99 6.82
C THR A 728 24.21 -19.18 7.43
N ALA A 729 25.48 -19.38 7.09
CA ALA A 729 26.34 -20.35 7.77
C ALA A 729 26.67 -19.85 9.19
N LEU A 730 26.57 -20.75 10.18
CA LEU A 730 26.78 -20.45 11.60
C LEU A 730 28.20 -20.78 12.08
N ASN A 731 28.96 -21.55 11.29
CA ASN A 731 30.36 -21.86 11.54
C ASN A 731 31.15 -21.76 10.22
N THR A 732 32.13 -20.85 10.14
CA THR A 732 32.86 -20.54 8.90
C THR A 732 34.38 -20.50 9.12
N GLY A 733 35.15 -20.44 8.03
CA GLY A 733 36.62 -20.40 8.09
C GLY A 733 37.20 -21.60 8.86
N SER A 734 37.94 -21.34 9.94
CA SER A 734 38.52 -22.37 10.82
C SER A 734 37.50 -23.15 11.66
N ASN A 735 36.24 -22.69 11.73
CA ASN A 735 35.17 -23.37 12.46
C ASN A 735 34.40 -24.38 11.59
N ILE A 736 34.72 -24.50 10.30
CA ILE A 736 34.16 -25.54 9.43
C ILE A 736 34.65 -26.91 9.93
N LYS A 737 33.72 -27.87 10.06
CA LYS A 737 34.00 -29.17 10.68
C LYS A 737 34.23 -30.23 9.60
N ASP A 738 35.44 -30.75 9.52
CA ASP A 738 35.71 -32.02 8.85
C ASP A 738 35.55 -33.19 9.83
N ILE A 739 35.06 -34.32 9.32
CA ILE A 739 34.94 -35.56 10.10
C ILE A 739 36.19 -36.41 9.86
N ALA A 740 36.80 -36.94 10.93
CA ALA A 740 37.96 -37.81 10.81
C ALA A 740 37.55 -39.29 10.67
N SER A 741 38.49 -40.14 10.28
CA SER A 741 38.23 -41.58 10.08
C SER A 741 37.96 -42.30 11.41
N GLY A 742 36.87 -43.06 11.48
CA GLY A 742 36.43 -43.78 12.68
C GLY A 742 35.66 -42.94 13.71
N GLU A 743 35.44 -41.65 13.45
CA GLU A 743 34.64 -40.76 14.30
C GLU A 743 33.13 -40.99 14.13
N THR A 744 32.60 -42.04 14.76
CA THR A 744 31.15 -42.32 14.85
C THR A 744 30.52 -41.82 16.16
N ALA A 745 31.12 -40.79 16.77
CA ALA A 745 30.80 -40.30 18.11
C ALA A 745 30.34 -38.83 18.09
N ALA A 746 30.09 -38.26 19.27
CA ALA A 746 29.63 -36.88 19.46
C ALA A 746 30.62 -35.84 18.89
N GLN A 747 30.18 -35.09 17.89
CA GLN A 747 30.92 -34.03 17.21
C GLN A 747 30.50 -32.65 17.74
N THR A 748 31.46 -31.91 18.27
CA THR A 748 31.25 -30.51 18.67
C THR A 748 31.45 -29.59 17.47
N PHE A 749 30.43 -28.78 17.18
CA PHE A 749 30.47 -27.67 16.24
C PHE A 749 30.63 -26.38 17.03
N THR A 750 31.76 -25.70 16.85
CA THR A 750 31.97 -24.33 17.34
C THR A 750 31.31 -23.36 16.37
N LEU A 751 30.47 -22.46 16.86
CA LEU A 751 29.84 -21.43 16.03
C LEU A 751 30.70 -20.16 16.00
N ASP A 752 30.51 -19.35 14.97
CA ASP A 752 31.17 -18.04 14.83
C ASP A 752 30.71 -17.08 15.94
N SER A 753 31.40 -15.94 16.12
CA SER A 753 31.19 -15.05 17.30
C SER A 753 29.76 -14.54 17.51
N ALA A 754 28.95 -14.50 16.45
CA ALA A 754 27.52 -14.19 16.54
C ALA A 754 26.74 -15.26 17.32
N GLY A 755 27.15 -16.52 17.23
CA GLY A 755 26.45 -17.70 17.76
C GLY A 755 25.13 -17.98 17.02
N LEU A 756 24.38 -18.94 17.54
CA LEU A 756 22.99 -19.18 17.17
C LEU A 756 22.07 -18.56 18.22
N VAL A 757 21.33 -17.52 17.86
CA VAL A 757 20.28 -16.94 18.71
C VAL A 757 18.91 -17.47 18.27
N ILE A 758 18.17 -18.02 19.24
CA ILE A 758 16.76 -18.43 19.12
C ILE A 758 15.92 -17.39 19.89
N PRO A 759 15.19 -16.51 19.20
CA PRO A 759 14.36 -15.52 19.88
C PRO A 759 13.23 -16.16 20.70
N LYS A 760 12.89 -15.59 21.85
CA LYS A 760 11.76 -16.07 22.65
C LYS A 760 10.46 -16.03 21.86
N GLY A 761 9.55 -16.96 22.13
CA GLY A 761 8.31 -17.07 21.37
C GLY A 761 8.45 -17.69 19.98
N THR A 762 9.66 -18.11 19.57
CA THR A 762 9.91 -18.62 18.20
C THR A 762 10.44 -20.06 18.15
N LEU A 763 10.28 -20.68 16.98
CA LEU A 763 10.91 -21.94 16.61
C LEU A 763 11.78 -21.69 15.37
N LYS A 764 13.06 -22.10 15.42
CA LYS A 764 13.98 -22.08 14.27
C LYS A 764 14.34 -23.48 13.81
N THR A 765 14.59 -23.64 12.51
CA THR A 765 15.11 -24.89 11.93
C THR A 765 16.51 -24.66 11.38
N ILE A 766 17.49 -25.41 11.90
CA ILE A 766 18.90 -25.30 11.57
C ILE A 766 19.33 -26.51 10.74
N ALA A 767 19.82 -26.26 9.53
CA ALA A 767 20.23 -27.31 8.59
C ALA A 767 21.71 -27.64 8.75
N LEU A 768 22.05 -28.91 8.99
CA LEU A 768 23.42 -29.40 8.81
C LEU A 768 23.65 -29.74 7.34
N LYS A 769 24.67 -29.11 6.74
CA LYS A 769 25.13 -29.39 5.38
C LYS A 769 26.56 -29.90 5.39
N CYS A 770 26.87 -30.93 4.63
CA CYS A 770 28.22 -31.48 4.47
C CYS A 770 28.52 -31.79 3.00
N ASN A 771 29.79 -31.80 2.64
CA ASN A 771 30.27 -32.38 1.38
C ASN A 771 30.41 -33.90 1.54
N ILE A 772 30.15 -34.66 0.48
CA ILE A 772 30.37 -36.10 0.37
C ILE A 772 31.48 -36.38 -0.62
N SER A 773 32.49 -37.12 -0.19
CA SER A 773 33.61 -37.58 -1.02
C SER A 773 33.14 -38.25 -2.32
N ALA A 774 33.84 -38.00 -3.43
CA ALA A 774 33.63 -38.70 -4.69
C ALA A 774 33.96 -40.21 -4.61
N SER A 775 34.67 -40.64 -3.57
CA SER A 775 34.99 -42.05 -3.30
C SER A 775 33.94 -42.79 -2.46
N ALA A 776 32.89 -42.10 -2.00
CA ALA A 776 31.84 -42.71 -1.17
C ALA A 776 30.97 -43.69 -1.98
N SER A 777 30.67 -44.86 -1.42
CA SER A 777 29.96 -45.93 -2.16
C SER A 777 29.29 -46.91 -1.21
N GLY A 778 27.97 -46.77 -1.02
CA GLY A 778 27.17 -47.61 -0.13
C GLY A 778 27.30 -47.26 1.36
N ASP A 779 28.22 -46.35 1.72
CA ASP A 779 28.30 -45.76 3.06
C ASP A 779 26.99 -45.05 3.41
N THR A 780 26.50 -45.18 4.64
CA THR A 780 25.30 -44.48 5.11
C THR A 780 25.64 -43.50 6.22
N TYR A 781 24.98 -42.34 6.21
CA TYR A 781 25.19 -41.25 7.17
C TYR A 781 23.88 -40.89 7.85
N LEU A 782 23.88 -40.82 9.18
CA LEU A 782 22.75 -40.38 9.99
C LEU A 782 23.24 -39.39 11.04
N TRP A 783 22.64 -38.21 11.08
CA TRP A 783 22.95 -37.18 12.05
C TRP A 783 21.83 -37.00 13.07
N SER A 784 22.19 -36.84 14.35
CA SER A 784 21.24 -36.70 15.45
C SER A 784 21.79 -35.78 16.54
N MET A 785 20.92 -35.26 17.40
CA MET A 785 21.33 -34.64 18.67
C MET A 785 20.77 -35.51 19.80
N THR A 786 21.63 -36.11 20.62
CA THR A 786 21.21 -37.01 21.72
C THR A 786 21.76 -36.61 23.09
N ALA A 787 22.50 -35.50 23.16
CA ALA A 787 22.97 -34.90 24.39
C ALA A 787 22.24 -33.57 24.63
N ALA A 788 21.99 -33.24 25.90
CA ALA A 788 21.56 -31.91 26.31
C ALA A 788 22.55 -30.85 25.78
N GLN A 789 22.03 -29.73 25.30
CA GLN A 789 22.83 -28.61 24.80
C GLN A 789 22.91 -27.53 25.88
N THR A 790 24.03 -26.79 25.89
CA THR A 790 24.22 -25.65 26.80
C THR A 790 24.24 -24.37 25.98
N GLY A 791 23.31 -23.48 26.28
CA GLY A 791 23.28 -22.10 25.83
C GLY A 791 23.31 -21.13 27.01
N SER A 792 23.12 -19.85 26.73
CA SER A 792 22.89 -18.81 27.72
C SER A 792 21.68 -17.96 27.35
N GLY A 793 21.02 -17.39 28.35
CA GLY A 793 20.17 -16.23 28.16
C GLY A 793 20.97 -15.11 27.50
N LEU A 794 20.43 -14.49 26.45
CA LEU A 794 21.12 -13.44 25.70
C LEU A 794 21.27 -12.17 26.53
N ASP A 795 20.26 -11.85 27.34
CA ASP A 795 20.21 -10.63 28.13
C ASP A 795 20.60 -10.89 29.60
N SER A 796 20.10 -11.98 30.21
CA SER A 796 20.40 -12.30 31.62
C SER A 796 21.81 -12.85 31.84
N GLY A 797 22.40 -13.45 30.80
CA GLY A 797 23.64 -14.23 30.89
C GLY A 797 23.50 -15.58 31.60
N SER A 798 22.30 -15.95 32.07
CA SER A 798 22.05 -17.19 32.82
C SER A 798 22.31 -18.43 31.96
N THR A 799 22.92 -19.48 32.53
CA THR A 799 23.20 -20.73 31.83
C THR A 799 21.90 -21.52 31.59
N ILE A 800 21.60 -21.82 30.33
CA ILE A 800 20.42 -22.59 29.91
C ILE A 800 20.89 -23.98 29.47
N THR A 801 20.44 -25.03 30.17
CA THR A 801 20.67 -26.42 29.75
C THR A 801 19.38 -26.99 29.19
N THR A 802 19.37 -27.38 27.92
CA THR A 802 18.18 -27.96 27.29
C THR A 802 17.89 -29.34 27.87
N ALA A 803 16.64 -29.78 27.78
CA ALA A 803 16.34 -31.20 27.88
C ALA A 803 17.12 -32.00 26.81
N THR A 804 17.29 -33.31 27.04
CA THR A 804 17.84 -34.22 26.02
C THR A 804 16.97 -34.15 24.76
N PRO A 805 17.54 -33.83 23.58
CA PRO A 805 16.76 -33.67 22.36
C PRO A 805 16.07 -34.97 21.94
N THR A 806 14.97 -34.84 21.19
CA THR A 806 14.15 -35.98 20.77
C THR A 806 14.22 -36.25 19.27
N GLY A 807 14.01 -37.52 18.89
CA GLY A 807 14.05 -37.97 17.50
C GLY A 807 15.44 -38.32 16.98
N SER A 808 15.50 -38.66 15.70
CA SER A 808 16.73 -38.99 14.97
C SER A 808 16.62 -38.44 13.56
N GLY A 809 17.75 -38.04 12.96
CA GLY A 809 17.81 -37.75 11.54
C GLY A 809 17.59 -39.02 10.70
N GLN A 810 17.43 -38.80 9.40
CA GLN A 810 17.18 -39.85 8.42
C GLN A 810 18.48 -40.39 7.83
N ILE A 811 18.45 -41.60 7.29
CA ILE A 811 19.63 -42.26 6.71
C ILE A 811 19.87 -41.74 5.28
N MET A 812 21.05 -41.18 5.04
CA MET A 812 21.53 -40.72 3.75
C MET A 812 22.54 -41.74 3.19
N THR A 813 22.24 -42.38 2.06
CA THR A 813 23.07 -43.47 1.51
C THR A 813 23.90 -42.98 0.34
N ALA A 814 25.23 -43.08 0.40
CA ALA A 814 26.11 -42.73 -0.70
C ALA A 814 25.91 -43.67 -1.91
N THR A 815 25.74 -43.11 -3.11
CA THR A 815 25.75 -43.84 -4.39
C THR A 815 26.80 -43.25 -5.31
N THR A 816 27.46 -44.08 -6.13
CA THR A 816 28.54 -43.65 -7.04
C THR A 816 28.06 -42.79 -8.21
N GLY A 817 26.75 -42.78 -8.49
CA GLY A 817 26.16 -41.99 -9.56
C GLY A 817 24.64 -42.20 -9.72
N GLY A 818 24.08 -41.53 -10.73
CA GLY A 818 22.71 -41.71 -11.19
C GLY A 818 22.53 -42.79 -12.25
N THR A 819 21.28 -42.97 -12.66
CA THR A 819 20.88 -43.84 -13.77
C THR A 819 19.85 -43.13 -14.64
N PHE A 820 19.67 -43.57 -15.88
CA PHE A 820 18.52 -43.16 -16.69
C PHE A 820 17.98 -44.29 -17.57
N THR A 821 16.67 -44.25 -17.81
CA THR A 821 15.98 -45.11 -18.78
C THR A 821 15.57 -44.30 -20.01
N VAL A 822 15.38 -45.00 -21.12
CA VAL A 822 14.75 -44.51 -22.36
C VAL A 822 13.55 -45.39 -22.70
N VAL A 823 12.41 -44.79 -23.01
CA VAL A 823 11.19 -45.49 -23.48
C VAL A 823 10.52 -44.72 -24.62
N LYS A 824 9.62 -45.37 -25.36
CA LYS A 824 8.74 -44.67 -26.31
C LYS A 824 7.84 -43.72 -25.52
N ASP A 825 7.74 -42.47 -25.95
CA ASP A 825 6.76 -41.54 -25.39
C ASP A 825 5.37 -41.80 -25.98
N ASP A 826 4.31 -41.63 -25.18
CA ASP A 826 2.93 -41.85 -25.61
C ASP A 826 2.48 -40.86 -26.68
N SER A 827 3.11 -39.69 -26.78
CA SER A 827 2.87 -38.70 -27.84
C SER A 827 3.68 -38.94 -29.12
N SER A 828 4.36 -40.09 -29.24
CA SER A 828 4.96 -40.54 -30.51
C SER A 828 3.91 -40.62 -31.62
N PRO A 829 4.27 -40.36 -32.89
CA PRO A 829 3.33 -40.49 -33.99
C PRO A 829 2.81 -41.92 -34.12
N SER A 830 1.52 -42.06 -34.40
CA SER A 830 0.94 -43.30 -34.92
C SER A 830 1.43 -43.57 -36.35
N TYR A 831 1.07 -44.72 -36.90
CA TYR A 831 1.25 -45.00 -38.32
C TYR A 831 0.67 -43.86 -39.17
N LYS A 832 1.41 -43.48 -40.21
CA LYS A 832 0.97 -42.55 -41.26
C LYS A 832 1.69 -42.83 -42.57
N ILE A 833 1.06 -42.43 -43.67
CA ILE A 833 1.69 -42.36 -44.98
C ILE A 833 2.38 -41.00 -45.16
N VAL A 834 3.54 -40.97 -45.80
CA VAL A 834 4.32 -39.74 -46.06
C VAL A 834 4.93 -39.78 -47.47
N ALA A 835 4.96 -38.63 -48.14
CA ALA A 835 5.61 -38.48 -49.44
C ALA A 835 7.14 -38.57 -49.34
N ALA A 836 7.77 -39.26 -50.30
CA ALA A 836 9.20 -39.39 -50.42
C ALA A 836 9.90 -38.04 -50.61
N GLY A 837 11.11 -37.87 -50.09
CA GLY A 837 11.81 -36.58 -50.13
C GLY A 837 11.37 -35.56 -49.08
N THR A 838 10.32 -35.84 -48.28
CA THR A 838 9.90 -34.95 -47.18
C THR A 838 10.99 -34.86 -46.10
N THR A 839 11.35 -33.64 -45.72
CA THR A 839 12.31 -33.36 -44.63
C THR A 839 11.63 -33.17 -43.28
N ASP A 840 12.38 -33.35 -42.19
CA ASP A 840 11.91 -33.15 -40.80
C ASP A 840 10.64 -33.95 -40.43
N VAL A 841 10.44 -35.12 -41.03
CA VAL A 841 9.32 -36.01 -40.70
C VAL A 841 9.51 -36.54 -39.29
N VAL A 842 8.60 -36.25 -38.36
CA VAL A 842 8.62 -36.85 -37.02
C VAL A 842 8.44 -38.37 -37.15
N LEU A 843 9.44 -39.12 -36.67
CA LEU A 843 9.50 -40.59 -36.73
C LEU A 843 9.26 -41.23 -35.35
N ALA A 844 9.75 -40.61 -34.29
CA ALA A 844 9.61 -41.09 -32.91
C ALA A 844 9.62 -39.95 -31.90
N LYS A 845 9.10 -40.20 -30.70
CA LYS A 845 9.41 -39.42 -29.50
C LYS A 845 9.88 -40.35 -28.40
N LEU A 846 10.98 -40.00 -27.74
CA LEU A 846 11.64 -40.82 -26.75
C LEU A 846 11.65 -40.10 -25.41
N LYS A 847 11.13 -40.74 -24.37
CA LYS A 847 11.10 -40.23 -23.00
C LYS A 847 12.29 -40.78 -22.23
N PHE A 848 13.11 -39.88 -21.71
CA PHE A 848 14.26 -40.16 -20.86
C PHE A 848 13.87 -39.87 -19.41
N THR A 849 14.21 -40.75 -18.47
CA THR A 849 13.93 -40.53 -17.03
C THR A 849 15.19 -40.73 -16.22
N GLY A 850 15.62 -39.70 -15.48
CA GLY A 850 16.82 -39.73 -14.63
C GLY A 850 16.51 -40.10 -13.18
N THR A 851 17.51 -40.60 -12.45
CA THR A 851 17.40 -40.95 -11.02
C THR A 851 18.71 -40.66 -10.28
N ASN A 852 18.60 -40.23 -9.01
CA ASN A 852 19.67 -39.78 -8.09
C ASN A 852 20.42 -38.49 -8.48
N GLU A 853 20.67 -38.23 -9.76
CA GLU A 853 21.23 -36.96 -10.27
C GLU A 853 20.68 -36.59 -11.67
N ALA A 854 20.92 -35.35 -12.09
CA ALA A 854 20.67 -34.91 -13.46
C ALA A 854 21.78 -35.44 -14.39
N ILE A 855 21.43 -35.78 -15.63
CA ILE A 855 22.32 -36.47 -16.55
C ILE A 855 22.33 -35.75 -17.90
N ASN A 856 23.51 -35.31 -18.33
CA ASN A 856 23.72 -34.63 -19.60
C ASN A 856 23.99 -35.68 -20.68
N LEU A 857 23.01 -35.97 -21.53
CA LEU A 857 23.11 -36.98 -22.59
C LEU A 857 24.17 -36.56 -23.62
N LYS A 858 25.02 -37.50 -24.06
CA LYS A 858 26.12 -37.26 -25.02
C LYS A 858 26.00 -38.04 -26.32
N LYS A 859 25.36 -39.21 -26.29
CA LYS A 859 25.01 -40.00 -27.48
C LYS A 859 23.72 -40.78 -27.27
N LEU A 860 23.01 -41.03 -28.35
CA LEU A 860 21.81 -41.86 -28.43
C LEU A 860 21.99 -42.87 -29.56
N GLY A 861 21.84 -44.16 -29.23
CA GLY A 861 21.72 -45.24 -30.19
C GLY A 861 20.32 -45.28 -30.77
N LEU A 862 20.25 -45.32 -32.09
CA LEU A 862 19.04 -45.49 -32.87
C LEU A 862 19.21 -46.68 -33.81
N GLN A 863 18.11 -47.36 -34.11
CA GLN A 863 18.07 -48.45 -35.09
C GLN A 863 16.82 -48.43 -35.95
N LEU A 864 16.90 -49.05 -37.12
CA LEU A 864 15.79 -49.35 -38.02
C LEU A 864 15.26 -50.75 -37.71
N THR A 865 13.98 -50.87 -37.35
CA THR A 865 13.38 -52.16 -36.98
C THR A 865 12.17 -52.51 -37.86
N ALA A 866 12.40 -52.78 -39.14
CA ALA A 866 11.42 -53.39 -40.03
C ALA A 866 12.15 -54.05 -41.22
N ALA A 867 11.72 -55.24 -41.64
CA ALA A 867 12.30 -55.92 -42.81
C ALA A 867 11.98 -55.27 -44.17
N SER A 868 11.28 -54.13 -44.17
CA SER A 868 10.81 -53.40 -45.36
C SER A 868 11.40 -52.00 -45.50
N SER A 869 12.36 -51.61 -44.66
CA SER A 869 13.13 -50.38 -44.84
C SER A 869 14.63 -50.64 -44.71
N SER A 870 15.42 -49.71 -45.21
CA SER A 870 16.87 -49.77 -45.31
C SER A 870 17.49 -48.42 -44.94
N PRO A 871 18.79 -48.37 -44.62
CA PRO A 871 19.52 -47.12 -44.44
C PRO A 871 19.37 -46.13 -45.62
N SER A 872 19.24 -46.62 -46.86
CA SER A 872 19.05 -45.79 -48.06
C SER A 872 17.72 -45.05 -48.13
N ASP A 873 16.71 -45.45 -47.35
CA ASP A 873 15.40 -44.78 -47.29
C ASP A 873 15.43 -43.50 -46.42
N LEU A 874 16.51 -43.27 -45.67
CA LEU A 874 16.76 -42.09 -44.86
C LEU A 874 18.06 -41.39 -45.26
N THR A 875 17.99 -40.08 -45.52
CA THR A 875 19.20 -39.28 -45.82
C THR A 875 19.86 -38.72 -44.56
N ARG A 876 19.07 -38.43 -43.52
CA ARG A 876 19.53 -37.86 -42.25
C ARG A 876 18.48 -38.06 -41.15
N VAL A 877 18.92 -38.17 -39.90
CA VAL A 877 18.05 -38.13 -38.71
C VAL A 877 18.49 -37.00 -37.78
N THR A 878 17.56 -36.21 -37.28
CA THR A 878 17.79 -35.05 -36.41
C THR A 878 17.09 -35.23 -35.07
N LEU A 879 17.77 -34.81 -33.99
CA LEU A 879 17.34 -34.96 -32.60
C LEU A 879 16.93 -33.59 -32.07
N TRP A 880 15.75 -33.47 -31.44
CA TRP A 880 15.18 -32.18 -31.03
C TRP A 880 14.69 -32.17 -29.58
N ASP A 881 14.97 -31.07 -28.89
CA ASP A 881 14.42 -30.69 -27.59
C ASP A 881 13.42 -29.54 -27.82
N GLY A 882 12.12 -29.86 -27.83
CA GLY A 882 11.08 -28.94 -28.29
C GLY A 882 11.34 -28.45 -29.71
N THR A 883 11.63 -27.16 -29.86
CA THR A 883 11.96 -26.50 -31.14
C THR A 883 13.47 -26.38 -31.39
N THR A 884 14.33 -26.82 -30.46
CA THR A 884 15.79 -26.72 -30.60
C THR A 884 16.37 -28.03 -31.09
N GLN A 885 17.12 -28.02 -32.19
CA GLN A 885 17.88 -29.19 -32.62
C GLN A 885 19.09 -29.39 -31.67
N VAL A 886 19.21 -30.58 -31.09
CA VAL A 886 20.26 -30.94 -30.13
C VAL A 886 21.28 -31.94 -30.68
N GLY A 887 21.00 -32.61 -31.80
CA GLY A 887 21.94 -33.53 -32.42
C GLY A 887 21.53 -34.05 -33.80
N VAL A 888 22.39 -34.91 -34.36
CA VAL A 888 22.20 -35.59 -35.66
C VAL A 888 22.65 -37.04 -35.55
N ALA A 889 21.98 -37.94 -36.26
CA ALA A 889 22.41 -39.30 -36.53
C ALA A 889 22.33 -39.58 -38.04
N THR A 890 23.18 -40.49 -38.54
CA THR A 890 23.21 -40.88 -39.95
C THR A 890 23.33 -42.39 -40.04
N PHE A 891 22.38 -43.03 -40.72
CA PHE A 891 22.46 -44.42 -41.13
C PHE A 891 23.29 -44.48 -42.41
N THR A 892 24.35 -45.28 -42.44
CA THR A 892 25.34 -45.27 -43.54
C THR A 892 25.30 -46.54 -44.39
N SER A 893 25.40 -47.70 -43.75
CA SER A 893 25.23 -49.01 -44.39
C SER A 893 24.76 -50.12 -43.43
N THR A 894 24.29 -49.72 -42.24
CA THR A 894 23.84 -50.61 -41.16
C THR A 894 22.53 -50.09 -40.62
N ASP A 895 21.67 -50.99 -40.13
CA ASP A 895 20.40 -50.63 -39.50
C ASP A 895 20.56 -49.95 -38.14
N TYR A 896 21.78 -49.58 -37.75
CA TYR A 896 22.16 -48.89 -36.52
C TYR A 896 22.83 -47.55 -36.83
N ALA A 897 22.54 -46.54 -36.01
CA ALA A 897 23.22 -45.24 -36.01
C ALA A 897 23.40 -44.75 -34.56
N THR A 898 24.56 -44.17 -34.26
CA THR A 898 24.77 -43.44 -32.99
C THR A 898 24.77 -41.95 -33.27
N SER A 899 24.01 -41.17 -32.49
CA SER A 899 23.95 -39.72 -32.67
C SER A 899 25.19 -39.00 -32.13
N THR A 900 25.46 -37.83 -32.71
CA THR A 900 26.32 -36.80 -32.13
C THR A 900 25.43 -35.66 -31.64
N LEU A 901 25.47 -35.37 -30.34
CA LEU A 901 24.81 -34.19 -29.77
C LEU A 901 25.72 -32.98 -29.88
N THR A 902 25.18 -31.88 -30.40
CA THR A 902 25.85 -30.58 -30.56
C THR A 902 25.42 -29.56 -29.50
N THR A 903 24.32 -29.85 -28.80
CA THR A 903 23.74 -29.03 -27.73
C THR A 903 23.40 -29.96 -26.57
N ASP A 904 23.56 -29.49 -25.33
CA ASP A 904 23.32 -30.30 -24.13
C ASP A 904 21.83 -30.68 -23.99
N PHE A 905 21.55 -31.99 -23.91
CA PHE A 905 20.24 -32.51 -23.53
C PHE A 905 20.29 -33.02 -22.10
N MET A 906 19.92 -32.15 -21.16
CA MET A 906 19.90 -32.47 -19.73
C MET A 906 18.60 -33.21 -19.35
N ILE A 907 18.74 -34.45 -18.90
CA ILE A 907 17.72 -35.25 -18.23
C ILE A 907 17.71 -34.80 -16.76
N PRO A 908 16.56 -34.39 -16.18
CA PRO A 908 16.50 -33.91 -14.80
C PRO A 908 16.70 -35.05 -13.78
N LYS A 909 17.20 -34.69 -12.59
CA LYS A 909 17.22 -35.58 -11.41
C LYS A 909 15.78 -35.98 -11.07
N ASP A 910 15.56 -37.28 -10.86
CA ASP A 910 14.29 -37.87 -10.39
C ASP A 910 13.07 -37.41 -11.21
N GLY A 911 13.25 -37.23 -12.52
CA GLY A 911 12.22 -36.74 -13.43
C GLY A 911 12.48 -37.10 -14.89
N SER A 912 11.57 -36.71 -15.78
CA SER A 912 11.60 -37.10 -17.19
C SER A 912 11.72 -35.93 -18.17
N LYS A 913 12.25 -36.19 -19.37
CA LYS A 913 12.30 -35.26 -20.50
C LYS A 913 12.11 -35.99 -21.83
N VAL A 914 11.43 -35.38 -22.80
CA VAL A 914 11.11 -36.00 -24.10
C VAL A 914 11.96 -35.38 -25.21
N MET A 915 12.56 -36.24 -26.05
CA MET A 915 13.25 -35.87 -27.28
C MET A 915 12.40 -36.26 -28.49
N THR A 916 12.31 -35.39 -29.49
CA THR A 916 11.67 -35.70 -30.78
C THR A 916 12.73 -36.11 -31.79
N ILE A 917 12.52 -37.26 -32.44
CA ILE A 917 13.37 -37.80 -33.51
C ILE A 917 12.68 -37.52 -34.84
N LYS A 918 13.35 -36.81 -35.74
CA LYS A 918 12.87 -36.53 -37.09
C LYS A 918 13.81 -37.12 -38.13
N GLY A 919 13.31 -37.43 -39.33
CA GLY A 919 14.11 -37.92 -40.44
C GLY A 919 13.79 -37.20 -41.75
N ASP A 920 14.83 -37.09 -42.58
CA ASP A 920 14.73 -36.62 -43.95
C ASP A 920 14.65 -37.82 -44.89
N LEU A 921 13.47 -38.04 -45.48
CA LEU A 921 13.19 -39.22 -46.29
C LEU A 921 13.93 -39.16 -47.63
N ALA A 922 14.41 -40.29 -48.12
CA ALA A 922 14.93 -40.38 -49.49
C ALA A 922 13.81 -40.13 -50.50
N LYS A 923 14.17 -39.63 -51.69
CA LYS A 923 13.26 -39.56 -52.84
C LYS A 923 13.06 -40.93 -53.46
N ILE A 924 11.90 -41.12 -54.09
CA ILE A 924 11.55 -42.31 -54.89
C ILE A 924 11.38 -41.83 -56.34
N GLY A 925 11.87 -42.60 -57.30
CA GLY A 925 11.92 -42.17 -58.70
C GLY A 925 13.04 -42.84 -59.49
N THR A 926 13.07 -42.59 -60.80
CA THR A 926 14.16 -43.01 -61.68
C THR A 926 15.50 -42.48 -61.15
N SER A 927 16.45 -43.40 -60.91
CA SER A 927 17.78 -43.11 -60.32
C SER A 927 17.75 -42.49 -58.92
N GLN A 928 16.67 -42.69 -58.15
CA GLN A 928 16.63 -42.36 -56.71
C GLN A 928 16.88 -43.61 -55.85
N VAL A 929 17.14 -43.40 -54.55
CA VAL A 929 17.56 -44.47 -53.61
C VAL A 929 16.48 -44.92 -52.63
N GLY A 930 15.36 -44.20 -52.52
CA GLY A 930 14.24 -44.59 -51.67
C GLY A 930 13.37 -45.69 -52.29
N THR A 931 12.74 -46.47 -51.43
CA THR A 931 11.96 -47.66 -51.80
C THR A 931 10.46 -47.42 -51.65
N GLN A 932 9.69 -47.64 -52.72
CA GLN A 932 8.23 -47.53 -52.71
C GLN A 932 7.59 -48.54 -51.74
N GLY A 933 6.72 -48.05 -50.87
CA GLY A 933 6.03 -48.84 -49.86
C GLY A 933 6.86 -49.13 -48.61
N ALA A 934 8.07 -48.60 -48.44
CA ALA A 934 8.91 -48.87 -47.27
C ALA A 934 8.31 -48.36 -45.96
N LEU A 935 8.34 -49.18 -44.90
CA LEU A 935 7.90 -48.80 -43.55
C LEU A 935 9.10 -48.50 -42.66
N LEU A 936 9.32 -47.21 -42.37
CA LEU A 936 10.41 -46.72 -41.55
C LEU A 936 10.05 -46.71 -40.07
N LYS A 937 10.80 -47.47 -39.26
CA LYS A 937 10.67 -47.53 -37.80
C LYS A 937 12.02 -47.20 -37.16
N VAL A 938 12.29 -45.92 -36.93
CA VAL A 938 13.47 -45.47 -36.17
C VAL A 938 13.17 -45.58 -34.69
N ASN A 939 13.77 -46.58 -34.04
CA ASN A 939 13.64 -46.87 -32.62
C ASN A 939 14.92 -46.56 -31.86
N PHE A 940 14.80 -46.42 -30.53
CA PHE A 940 15.95 -46.50 -29.63
C PHE A 940 16.52 -47.93 -29.65
N ASP A 941 17.85 -48.03 -29.72
CA ASP A 941 18.63 -49.26 -29.57
C ASP A 941 18.92 -49.51 -28.09
N GLY A 942 18.15 -50.44 -27.50
CA GLY A 942 18.37 -50.95 -26.15
C GLY A 942 19.28 -52.18 -26.13
N GLY A 943 19.40 -52.88 -27.26
CA GLY A 943 20.27 -54.06 -27.41
C GLY A 943 21.75 -53.77 -27.14
N TYR A 944 22.22 -52.55 -27.38
CA TYR A 944 23.59 -52.13 -27.05
C TYR A 944 23.63 -50.84 -26.20
N THR A 945 23.37 -50.96 -24.89
CA THR A 945 23.27 -49.80 -23.96
C THR A 945 24.45 -48.81 -23.99
N ALA A 946 25.64 -49.21 -24.43
CA ALA A 946 26.78 -48.30 -24.59
C ALA A 946 26.69 -47.37 -25.83
N SER A 947 25.72 -47.55 -26.74
CA SER A 947 25.36 -46.58 -27.79
C SER A 947 24.63 -45.35 -27.21
N THR A 948 24.00 -45.49 -26.04
CA THR A 948 23.20 -44.44 -25.40
C THR A 948 23.73 -44.10 -24.01
N GLN A 949 24.36 -42.93 -23.90
CA GLN A 949 25.21 -42.57 -22.77
C GLN A 949 25.14 -41.07 -22.46
N GLY A 950 25.18 -40.75 -21.17
CA GLY A 950 25.32 -39.39 -20.67
C GLY A 950 26.43 -39.29 -19.62
N VAL A 951 26.59 -38.07 -19.07
CA VAL A 951 27.48 -37.79 -17.94
C VAL A 951 26.65 -37.27 -16.78
N GLY A 952 26.84 -37.84 -15.60
CA GLY A 952 26.21 -37.36 -14.37
C GLY A 952 26.67 -35.96 -14.03
N ALA A 953 25.73 -35.03 -13.82
CA ALA A 953 26.04 -33.61 -13.59
C ALA A 953 26.69 -33.37 -12.22
N GLN A 954 26.51 -34.28 -11.26
CA GLN A 954 27.08 -34.20 -9.92
C GLN A 954 28.26 -35.16 -9.74
N SER A 955 28.13 -36.42 -10.18
CA SER A 955 29.20 -37.42 -10.06
C SER A 955 30.33 -37.20 -11.06
N GLY A 956 30.07 -36.53 -12.19
CA GLY A 956 30.97 -36.48 -13.35
C GLY A 956 31.17 -37.85 -14.03
N THR A 957 30.48 -38.89 -13.58
CA THR A 957 30.67 -40.26 -14.09
C THR A 957 29.97 -40.45 -15.44
N THR A 958 30.50 -41.37 -16.24
CA THR A 958 29.88 -41.79 -17.49
C THR A 958 28.79 -42.82 -17.19
N ILE A 959 27.55 -42.49 -17.55
CA ILE A 959 26.36 -43.30 -17.25
C ILE A 959 25.80 -43.83 -18.58
N ASN A 960 25.70 -45.15 -18.71
CA ASN A 960 24.94 -45.78 -19.81
C ASN A 960 23.47 -45.87 -19.42
N THR A 961 22.57 -45.92 -20.41
CA THR A 961 21.15 -46.20 -20.15
C THR A 961 20.96 -47.58 -19.50
N THR A 962 19.98 -47.69 -18.60
CA THR A 962 19.54 -48.97 -18.02
C THR A 962 18.42 -49.63 -18.82
N SER A 963 17.90 -48.98 -19.87
CA SER A 963 16.96 -49.61 -20.81
C SER A 963 17.70 -50.58 -21.73
N ALA A 964 17.51 -51.88 -21.51
CA ALA A 964 18.10 -52.97 -22.30
C ALA A 964 17.16 -53.53 -23.41
N SER A 965 16.03 -52.84 -23.66
CA SER A 965 15.02 -53.25 -24.64
C SER A 965 14.73 -52.10 -25.60
N ASP A 966 14.59 -52.43 -26.87
CA ASP A 966 14.29 -51.48 -27.93
C ASP A 966 12.90 -50.86 -27.78
N THR A 967 12.70 -49.67 -28.33
CA THR A 967 11.33 -49.14 -28.48
C THR A 967 10.62 -49.80 -29.66
N ALA A 968 9.29 -49.67 -29.68
CA ALA A 968 8.46 -50.11 -30.81
C ALA A 968 7.55 -48.96 -31.27
N VAL A 969 8.03 -48.11 -32.18
CA VAL A 969 7.19 -47.13 -32.89
C VAL A 969 6.37 -47.78 -34.00
N ASP A 970 5.23 -47.17 -34.32
CA ASP A 970 4.33 -47.62 -35.38
C ASP A 970 4.96 -47.42 -36.77
N GLY A 971 5.73 -46.33 -36.92
CA GLY A 971 6.53 -46.01 -38.10
C GLY A 971 5.80 -45.14 -39.13
N VAL A 972 6.50 -44.78 -40.20
CA VAL A 972 5.93 -44.04 -41.35
C VAL A 972 6.10 -44.87 -42.61
N ARG A 973 5.04 -45.02 -43.42
CA ARG A 973 5.16 -45.68 -44.73
C ARG A 973 5.38 -44.65 -45.83
N VAL A 974 6.34 -44.91 -46.70
CA VAL A 974 6.82 -43.95 -47.70
C VAL A 974 6.39 -44.38 -49.10
N PHE A 975 5.82 -43.44 -49.84
CA PHE A 975 5.55 -43.56 -51.27
C PHE A 975 5.96 -42.25 -51.95
N ARG A 976 6.21 -42.27 -53.27
CA ARG A 976 6.51 -41.07 -54.05
C ARG A 976 5.39 -40.02 -53.90
N ALA A 977 4.18 -40.41 -54.26
CA ALA A 977 2.94 -39.69 -54.01
C ALA A 977 1.92 -40.62 -53.35
N TYR A 978 0.94 -40.07 -52.65
CA TYR A 978 -0.10 -40.84 -51.93
C TYR A 978 -1.45 -40.08 -51.86
N PRO A 979 -2.59 -40.78 -51.70
CA PRO A 979 -3.90 -40.15 -51.54
C PRO A 979 -4.11 -39.56 -50.14
N GLU A 980 -4.81 -38.43 -50.08
CA GLU A 980 -5.53 -37.93 -48.91
C GLU A 980 -7.03 -37.95 -49.23
N PHE A 981 -7.81 -38.68 -48.45
CA PHE A 981 -9.25 -38.79 -48.54
C PHE A 981 -9.93 -37.72 -47.66
N ALA A 982 -11.01 -37.11 -48.14
CA ALA A 982 -11.88 -36.29 -47.30
C ALA A 982 -13.36 -36.50 -47.63
N LYS A 983 -14.18 -36.74 -46.61
CA LYS A 983 -15.65 -36.75 -46.76
C LYS A 983 -16.16 -35.35 -47.10
N ILE A 984 -17.12 -35.28 -48.01
CA ILE A 984 -17.91 -34.08 -48.30
C ILE A 984 -19.38 -34.35 -47.92
N ASN A 985 -20.07 -33.35 -47.39
CA ASN A 985 -21.47 -33.50 -47.03
C ASN A 985 -22.36 -33.54 -48.28
N VAL A 986 -23.32 -34.48 -48.30
CA VAL A 986 -24.37 -34.51 -49.32
C VAL A 986 -25.32 -33.33 -49.14
N SER A 987 -25.85 -32.79 -50.23
CA SER A 987 -26.64 -31.55 -50.21
C SER A 987 -28.11 -31.76 -49.82
N ASN A 988 -28.60 -32.99 -49.86
CA ASN A 988 -29.94 -33.39 -49.43
C ASN A 988 -29.85 -34.66 -48.59
N THR A 989 -30.44 -34.66 -47.40
CA THR A 989 -30.48 -35.82 -46.50
C THR A 989 -31.86 -36.46 -46.37
N VAL A 990 -32.84 -36.01 -47.15
CA VAL A 990 -34.19 -36.57 -47.18
C VAL A 990 -34.23 -37.76 -48.12
N LEU A 991 -34.49 -38.94 -47.57
CA LEU A 991 -34.70 -40.15 -48.36
C LEU A 991 -36.05 -40.06 -49.07
N ILE A 992 -36.02 -40.06 -50.39
CA ILE A 992 -37.17 -40.16 -51.27
C ILE A 992 -37.11 -41.48 -52.04
N SER A 993 -38.13 -41.79 -52.84
CA SER A 993 -37.99 -42.83 -53.86
C SER A 993 -37.72 -42.13 -55.18
N SER A 994 -36.52 -42.31 -55.73
CA SER A 994 -36.08 -41.68 -56.97
C SER A 994 -34.94 -42.46 -57.61
N THR A 995 -34.63 -42.14 -58.86
CA THR A 995 -33.37 -42.54 -59.48
C THR A 995 -32.26 -41.58 -59.05
N ASP A 996 -31.00 -42.00 -59.19
CA ASP A 996 -29.81 -41.15 -59.06
C ASP A 996 -29.71 -40.40 -57.71
N VAL A 997 -30.14 -41.00 -56.60
CA VAL A 997 -30.11 -40.32 -55.30
C VAL A 997 -28.69 -40.25 -54.76
N GLU A 998 -28.22 -39.03 -54.47
CA GLU A 998 -26.91 -38.76 -53.87
C GLU A 998 -26.80 -39.38 -52.46
N LEU A 999 -26.05 -40.47 -52.36
CA LEU A 999 -25.86 -41.24 -51.12
C LEU A 999 -24.62 -40.79 -50.34
N TYR A 1000 -23.55 -40.40 -51.04
CA TYR A 1000 -22.28 -40.01 -50.44
C TYR A 1000 -21.49 -39.05 -51.33
N LYS A 1001 -20.64 -38.21 -50.72
CA LYS A 1001 -19.65 -37.39 -51.43
C LYS A 1001 -18.30 -37.44 -50.73
N PHE A 1002 -17.22 -37.39 -51.50
CA PHE A 1002 -15.86 -37.32 -51.01
C PHE A 1002 -14.93 -36.62 -52.01
N SER A 1003 -13.69 -36.39 -51.61
CA SER A 1003 -12.62 -35.94 -52.48
C SER A 1003 -11.35 -36.71 -52.18
N ILE A 1004 -10.49 -36.85 -53.19
CA ILE A 1004 -9.15 -37.42 -53.05
C ILE A 1004 -8.14 -36.40 -53.58
N THR A 1005 -7.17 -36.02 -52.75
CA THR A 1005 -6.04 -35.18 -53.11
C THR A 1005 -4.79 -36.04 -53.33
N ALA A 1006 -4.07 -35.84 -54.43
CA ALA A 1006 -2.75 -36.45 -54.61
C ALA A 1006 -1.69 -35.64 -53.84
N LYS A 1007 -1.16 -36.19 -52.75
CA LYS A 1007 -0.05 -35.60 -51.99
C LYS A 1007 1.29 -36.08 -52.55
N ASP A 1008 2.17 -35.15 -52.87
CA ASP A 1008 3.56 -35.40 -53.25
C ASP A 1008 4.52 -34.48 -52.49
N ALA A 1009 5.81 -34.72 -52.64
CA ALA A 1009 6.88 -33.80 -52.21
C ALA A 1009 8.05 -33.74 -53.22
N ASP A 1010 7.84 -34.27 -54.43
CA ASP A 1010 8.87 -34.35 -55.47
C ASP A 1010 8.70 -33.29 -56.58
N GLY A 1011 7.50 -32.70 -56.71
CA GLY A 1011 7.18 -31.69 -57.72
C GLY A 1011 7.01 -32.24 -59.14
N LEU A 1012 6.83 -33.55 -59.30
CA LEU A 1012 6.45 -34.16 -60.57
C LEU A 1012 4.93 -34.01 -60.80
N SER A 1013 4.46 -34.05 -62.05
CA SER A 1013 3.06 -33.72 -62.38
C SER A 1013 2.07 -34.88 -62.29
N ASP A 1014 2.58 -36.11 -62.29
CA ASP A 1014 1.83 -37.33 -62.59
C ASP A 1014 1.15 -38.00 -61.38
N GLY A 1015 1.38 -37.50 -60.16
CA GLY A 1015 0.53 -37.75 -58.99
C GLY A 1015 0.30 -39.23 -58.67
N ILE A 1016 -0.97 -39.63 -58.54
CA ILE A 1016 -1.42 -40.98 -58.18
C ILE A 1016 -2.40 -41.57 -59.20
N GLY A 1017 -2.49 -42.90 -59.24
CA GLY A 1017 -3.52 -43.66 -59.96
C GLY A 1017 -4.47 -44.34 -58.99
N LEU A 1018 -5.75 -44.43 -59.33
CA LEU A 1018 -6.80 -45.11 -58.54
C LEU A 1018 -7.56 -46.08 -59.45
N ASN A 1019 -7.73 -47.34 -59.03
CA ASN A 1019 -8.49 -48.34 -59.78
C ASN A 1019 -9.80 -48.76 -59.09
N GLN A 1020 -9.88 -48.66 -57.77
CA GLN A 1020 -11.00 -49.25 -57.02
C GLN A 1020 -11.33 -48.46 -55.75
N VAL A 1021 -12.63 -48.40 -55.43
CA VAL A 1021 -13.13 -48.03 -54.10
C VAL A 1021 -14.28 -48.94 -53.69
N THR A 1022 -14.34 -49.34 -52.43
CA THR A 1022 -15.47 -50.06 -51.86
C THR A 1022 -16.44 -49.10 -51.20
N VAL A 1023 -17.70 -49.17 -51.62
CA VAL A 1023 -18.81 -48.39 -51.09
C VAL A 1023 -19.65 -49.29 -50.18
N ASN A 1024 -19.63 -49.03 -48.88
CA ASN A 1024 -20.50 -49.72 -47.94
C ASN A 1024 -21.89 -49.07 -47.96
N VAL A 1025 -22.95 -49.88 -48.17
CA VAL A 1025 -24.35 -49.44 -48.18
C VAL A 1025 -25.16 -50.29 -47.20
N ALA A 1026 -25.75 -49.66 -46.19
CA ALA A 1026 -26.68 -50.28 -45.25
C ALA A 1026 -28.06 -49.61 -45.35
N THR A 1027 -29.14 -50.40 -45.40
CA THR A 1027 -30.51 -49.86 -45.36
C THR A 1027 -31.24 -50.26 -44.09
N SER A 1028 -32.28 -49.50 -43.74
CA SER A 1028 -33.18 -49.83 -42.63
C SER A 1028 -33.81 -51.22 -42.80
N SER A 1029 -33.69 -52.08 -41.78
CA SER A 1029 -34.25 -53.43 -41.77
C SER A 1029 -35.72 -53.47 -42.18
N ALA A 1030 -36.06 -54.42 -43.07
CA ALA A 1030 -37.42 -54.62 -43.56
C ALA A 1030 -38.43 -54.86 -42.41
N SER A 1031 -39.53 -54.12 -42.40
CA SER A 1031 -40.56 -54.18 -41.36
C SER A 1031 -41.97 -54.14 -41.97
N ALA A 1032 -42.86 -55.04 -41.53
CA ALA A 1032 -44.27 -55.02 -41.94
C ALA A 1032 -45.02 -53.74 -41.50
N VAL A 1033 -44.46 -52.99 -40.53
CA VAL A 1033 -45.02 -51.73 -40.04
C VAL A 1033 -44.36 -50.53 -40.71
N SER A 1034 -43.03 -50.46 -40.72
CA SER A 1034 -42.29 -49.30 -41.24
C SER A 1034 -42.04 -49.34 -42.74
N GLY A 1035 -42.19 -50.50 -43.40
CA GLY A 1035 -41.93 -50.69 -44.82
C GLY A 1035 -40.56 -51.29 -45.14
N THR A 1036 -40.12 -51.18 -46.39
CA THR A 1036 -38.78 -51.56 -46.85
C THR A 1036 -38.09 -50.41 -47.59
N THR A 1037 -36.77 -50.34 -47.42
CA THR A 1037 -35.88 -49.42 -48.15
C THR A 1037 -34.88 -50.27 -48.90
N THR A 1038 -34.82 -50.10 -50.23
CA THR A 1038 -33.85 -50.79 -51.09
C THR A 1038 -33.09 -49.77 -51.93
N VAL A 1039 -31.81 -50.06 -52.16
CA VAL A 1039 -30.95 -49.35 -53.10
C VAL A 1039 -30.67 -50.30 -54.27
N THR A 1040 -30.61 -49.78 -55.49
CA THR A 1040 -30.17 -50.46 -56.71
C THR A 1040 -29.31 -49.52 -57.54
N ASN A 1041 -28.67 -50.01 -58.61
CA ASN A 1041 -27.90 -49.17 -59.56
C ASN A 1041 -26.92 -48.21 -58.87
N LEU A 1042 -26.02 -48.76 -58.04
CA LEU A 1042 -25.00 -47.98 -57.35
C LEU A 1042 -23.92 -47.53 -58.34
N GLU A 1043 -23.67 -46.22 -58.38
CA GLU A 1043 -22.77 -45.59 -59.33
C GLU A 1043 -21.81 -44.62 -58.63
N VAL A 1044 -20.56 -44.54 -59.13
CA VAL A 1044 -19.54 -43.63 -58.62
C VAL A 1044 -19.06 -42.73 -59.75
N TYR A 1045 -19.18 -41.42 -59.55
CA TYR A 1045 -18.81 -40.38 -60.51
C TYR A 1045 -17.64 -39.54 -60.01
N ALA A 1046 -16.72 -39.17 -60.89
CA ALA A 1046 -15.59 -38.27 -60.60
C ALA A 1046 -15.64 -36.94 -61.38
N TYR A 1047 -15.23 -35.87 -60.71
CA TYR A 1047 -15.21 -34.49 -61.18
C TYR A 1047 -13.90 -33.80 -60.82
N THR A 1048 -13.52 -32.81 -61.63
CA THR A 1048 -12.30 -32.01 -61.43
C THR A 1048 -12.54 -30.77 -60.55
N ASP A 1049 -13.78 -30.51 -60.14
CA ASP A 1049 -14.17 -29.35 -59.33
C ASP A 1049 -15.15 -29.71 -58.21
N SER A 1050 -15.12 -28.91 -57.13
CA SER A 1050 -15.95 -29.12 -55.93
C SER A 1050 -17.44 -28.85 -56.11
N SER A 1051 -17.88 -28.34 -57.26
CA SER A 1051 -19.30 -28.15 -57.58
C SER A 1051 -19.88 -29.30 -58.41
N PHE A 1052 -19.09 -30.36 -58.68
CA PHE A 1052 -19.50 -31.56 -59.39
C PHE A 1052 -20.03 -31.24 -60.81
N SER A 1053 -19.37 -30.30 -61.50
CA SER A 1053 -19.85 -29.72 -62.77
C SER A 1053 -19.01 -30.12 -63.99
N ASN A 1054 -17.70 -30.37 -63.81
CA ASN A 1054 -16.75 -30.75 -64.85
C ASN A 1054 -16.31 -32.20 -64.64
N PRO A 1055 -17.00 -33.18 -65.28
CA PRO A 1055 -16.67 -34.60 -65.13
C PRO A 1055 -15.25 -34.90 -65.62
N VAL A 1056 -14.59 -35.88 -65.01
CA VAL A 1056 -13.22 -36.26 -65.41
C VAL A 1056 -13.22 -36.83 -66.82
N SER A 1057 -12.31 -36.31 -67.66
CA SER A 1057 -12.10 -36.78 -69.03
C SER A 1057 -11.58 -38.22 -69.08
N GLY A 1058 -12.11 -39.03 -69.99
CA GLY A 1058 -11.80 -40.47 -70.11
C GLY A 1058 -12.98 -41.36 -69.73
N TYR A 1059 -13.94 -40.82 -68.97
CA TYR A 1059 -15.16 -41.51 -68.54
C TYR A 1059 -16.41 -40.86 -69.13
N THR A 1060 -17.44 -41.66 -69.41
CA THR A 1060 -18.72 -41.15 -69.91
C THR A 1060 -19.41 -40.34 -68.81
N ASN A 1061 -19.50 -39.01 -68.97
CA ASN A 1061 -20.02 -38.08 -67.96
C ASN A 1061 -19.37 -38.21 -66.57
N GLY A 1062 -18.13 -38.70 -66.49
CA GLY A 1062 -17.40 -38.90 -65.23
C GLY A 1062 -17.75 -40.20 -64.48
N LEU A 1063 -18.64 -41.04 -65.02
CA LEU A 1063 -19.02 -42.33 -64.43
C LEU A 1063 -17.85 -43.32 -64.49
N LEU A 1064 -17.32 -43.70 -63.33
CA LEU A 1064 -16.12 -44.54 -63.24
C LEU A 1064 -16.44 -46.00 -63.59
N ALA A 1065 -17.59 -46.51 -63.12
CA ALA A 1065 -18.14 -47.81 -63.48
C ALA A 1065 -19.66 -47.88 -63.25
N THR A 1066 -20.34 -48.67 -64.08
CA THR A 1066 -21.77 -49.01 -63.93
C THR A 1066 -21.94 -50.26 -63.08
N ALA A 1067 -22.43 -50.10 -61.85
CA ALA A 1067 -23.00 -51.10 -60.93
C ALA A 1067 -22.39 -52.54 -60.90
N ALA A 1068 -21.92 -52.95 -59.71
CA ALA A 1068 -21.68 -54.35 -59.39
C ALA A 1068 -22.91 -55.23 -59.71
N ALA A 1069 -22.69 -56.43 -60.26
CA ALA A 1069 -23.74 -57.28 -60.83
C ALA A 1069 -24.84 -57.73 -59.83
N THR A 1070 -24.64 -57.54 -58.52
CA THR A 1070 -25.66 -57.63 -57.47
C THR A 1070 -25.24 -56.77 -56.29
N LEU A 1071 -26.02 -55.74 -55.96
CA LEU A 1071 -25.79 -54.94 -54.75
C LEU A 1071 -26.08 -55.76 -53.49
N VAL A 1072 -25.21 -55.69 -52.50
CA VAL A 1072 -25.37 -56.30 -51.18
C VAL A 1072 -25.48 -55.25 -50.07
N THR A 1073 -26.17 -55.59 -48.99
CA THR A 1073 -26.09 -54.81 -47.74
C THR A 1073 -24.73 -55.05 -47.10
N GLY A 1074 -23.95 -53.99 -46.95
CA GLY A 1074 -22.54 -54.05 -46.58
C GLY A 1074 -21.65 -53.49 -47.69
N ASP A 1075 -20.45 -54.05 -47.82
CA ASP A 1075 -19.40 -53.59 -48.73
C ASP A 1075 -19.71 -53.97 -50.19
N ASN A 1076 -19.64 -52.98 -51.09
CA ASN A 1076 -19.83 -53.15 -52.52
C ASN A 1076 -18.63 -52.55 -53.26
N GLU A 1077 -17.83 -53.42 -53.85
CA GLU A 1077 -16.63 -53.06 -54.61
C GLU A 1077 -16.99 -52.34 -55.92
N VAL A 1078 -16.24 -51.29 -56.25
CA VAL A 1078 -16.39 -50.51 -57.48
C VAL A 1078 -15.03 -50.40 -58.16
N GLU A 1079 -14.67 -51.42 -58.93
CA GLU A 1079 -13.55 -51.39 -59.89
C GLU A 1079 -13.88 -50.39 -61.03
N PHE A 1080 -12.92 -49.57 -61.44
CA PHE A 1080 -13.10 -48.54 -62.45
C PHE A 1080 -12.84 -49.07 -63.86
N SER A 1081 -13.61 -48.60 -64.84
CA SER A 1081 -13.46 -48.95 -66.26
C SER A 1081 -12.10 -48.59 -66.89
N SER A 1082 -11.30 -47.76 -66.21
CA SER A 1082 -9.87 -47.53 -66.46
C SER A 1082 -9.23 -46.87 -65.24
N VAL A 1083 -7.90 -46.84 -65.18
CA VAL A 1083 -7.16 -46.19 -64.08
C VAL A 1083 -7.40 -44.67 -64.06
N LEU A 1084 -7.99 -44.19 -62.97
CA LEU A 1084 -8.22 -42.77 -62.73
C LEU A 1084 -6.93 -42.10 -62.27
N ASN A 1085 -6.38 -41.22 -63.10
CA ASN A 1085 -5.15 -40.49 -62.78
C ASN A 1085 -5.51 -39.13 -62.14
N ILE A 1086 -5.02 -38.90 -60.92
CA ILE A 1086 -5.14 -37.63 -60.20
C ILE A 1086 -3.75 -36.96 -60.21
N PRO A 1087 -3.57 -35.83 -60.93
CA PRO A 1087 -2.30 -35.11 -60.99
C PRO A 1087 -1.80 -34.68 -59.62
N ALA A 1088 -0.48 -34.56 -59.49
CA ALA A 1088 0.15 -34.15 -58.23
C ALA A 1088 -0.38 -32.80 -57.72
N GLY A 1089 -0.66 -32.72 -56.41
CA GLY A 1089 -1.28 -31.56 -55.77
C GLY A 1089 -2.75 -31.29 -56.15
N ALA A 1090 -3.34 -32.03 -57.09
CA ALA A 1090 -4.74 -31.86 -57.49
C ALA A 1090 -5.69 -32.62 -56.56
N THR A 1091 -6.91 -32.09 -56.41
CA THR A 1091 -8.02 -32.72 -55.71
C THR A 1091 -9.13 -33.04 -56.71
N TYR A 1092 -9.50 -34.31 -56.83
CA TYR A 1092 -10.70 -34.73 -57.56
C TYR A 1092 -11.84 -35.03 -56.59
N TYR A 1093 -13.07 -34.83 -57.07
CA TYR A 1093 -14.31 -34.84 -56.28
C TYR A 1093 -15.22 -35.96 -56.76
N PHE A 1094 -15.75 -36.72 -55.82
CA PHE A 1094 -16.47 -37.97 -56.09
C PHE A 1094 -17.86 -37.94 -55.45
N LYS A 1095 -18.87 -38.38 -56.18
CA LYS A 1095 -20.22 -38.62 -55.64
C LYS A 1095 -20.62 -40.07 -55.88
N VAL A 1096 -21.35 -40.62 -54.93
CA VAL A 1096 -21.97 -41.94 -54.99
C VAL A 1096 -23.48 -41.71 -55.14
N GLU A 1097 -24.05 -42.26 -56.20
CA GLU A 1097 -25.48 -42.19 -56.49
C GLU A 1097 -26.09 -43.60 -56.53
N GLY A 1098 -27.40 -43.69 -56.29
CA GLY A 1098 -28.12 -44.96 -56.39
C GLY A 1098 -29.63 -44.79 -56.40
N ASP A 1099 -30.31 -45.72 -57.06
CA ASP A 1099 -31.76 -45.75 -57.17
C ASP A 1099 -32.38 -46.21 -55.86
N THR A 1100 -33.28 -45.41 -55.29
CA THR A 1100 -33.93 -45.69 -54.01
C THR A 1100 -35.39 -46.08 -54.21
N THR A 1101 -35.76 -47.28 -53.74
CA THR A 1101 -37.16 -47.73 -53.71
C THR A 1101 -37.66 -47.87 -52.28
N LEU A 1102 -38.77 -47.18 -51.98
CA LEU A 1102 -39.41 -47.14 -50.67
C LEU A 1102 -40.79 -47.80 -50.74
N THR A 1103 -40.94 -48.98 -50.14
CA THR A 1103 -42.23 -49.69 -50.09
C THR A 1103 -42.91 -49.45 -48.75
N ALA A 1104 -44.10 -48.85 -48.75
CA ALA A 1104 -44.83 -48.53 -47.51
C ALA A 1104 -45.27 -49.79 -46.74
N GLY A 1105 -45.12 -49.76 -45.41
CA GLY A 1105 -45.67 -50.74 -44.49
C GLY A 1105 -47.09 -50.37 -44.04
N THR A 1106 -47.57 -51.02 -42.98
CA THR A 1106 -48.92 -50.78 -42.41
C THR A 1106 -49.00 -49.56 -41.47
N GLY A 1107 -47.88 -48.94 -41.12
CA GLY A 1107 -47.80 -47.77 -40.23
C GLY A 1107 -47.19 -46.54 -40.91
N THR A 1108 -46.75 -45.56 -40.10
CA THR A 1108 -45.99 -44.41 -40.62
C THR A 1108 -44.64 -44.90 -41.13
N PHE A 1109 -44.39 -44.73 -42.43
CA PHE A 1109 -43.12 -45.15 -43.05
C PHE A 1109 -41.94 -44.46 -42.37
N SER A 1110 -40.92 -45.24 -42.04
CA SER A 1110 -39.64 -44.76 -41.51
C SER A 1110 -38.54 -45.61 -42.12
N GLY A 1111 -37.57 -44.96 -42.75
CA GLY A 1111 -36.53 -45.65 -43.52
C GLY A 1111 -35.26 -44.84 -43.61
N ASN A 1112 -34.13 -45.51 -43.76
CA ASN A 1112 -32.84 -44.86 -43.98
C ASN A 1112 -31.93 -45.67 -44.92
N VAL A 1113 -31.02 -44.95 -45.56
CA VAL A 1113 -29.84 -45.48 -46.24
C VAL A 1113 -28.62 -44.85 -45.57
N THR A 1114 -27.66 -45.67 -45.18
CA THR A 1114 -26.40 -45.26 -44.56
C THR A 1114 -25.25 -45.73 -45.44
N THR A 1115 -24.41 -44.81 -45.91
CA THR A 1115 -23.33 -45.07 -46.87
C THR A 1115 -22.00 -44.57 -46.33
N LYS A 1116 -20.91 -45.29 -46.58
CA LYS A 1116 -19.52 -44.83 -46.36
C LYS A 1116 -18.59 -45.40 -47.45
N ILE A 1117 -17.36 -44.90 -47.53
CA ILE A 1117 -16.29 -45.57 -48.26
C ILE A 1117 -15.55 -46.46 -47.26
N SER A 1118 -15.32 -47.72 -47.60
CA SER A 1118 -14.59 -48.65 -46.72
C SER A 1118 -13.08 -48.44 -46.83
N GLY A 1119 -12.33 -49.02 -45.90
CA GLY A 1119 -10.92 -48.71 -45.70
C GLY A 1119 -10.24 -49.81 -44.93
N ASP A 1120 -9.03 -50.14 -45.35
CA ASP A 1120 -8.41 -51.43 -45.11
C ASP A 1120 -7.94 -51.69 -43.67
N ALA A 1121 -8.06 -52.94 -43.22
CA ALA A 1121 -7.69 -53.36 -41.87
C ALA A 1121 -6.19 -53.65 -41.69
N ALA A 1122 -5.48 -53.99 -42.78
CA ALA A 1122 -4.05 -54.23 -42.80
C ALA A 1122 -3.41 -53.80 -44.13
N TYR A 1123 -2.09 -53.58 -44.12
CA TYR A 1123 -1.29 -53.44 -45.35
C TYR A 1123 -1.19 -54.81 -46.07
N PRO A 1124 -1.26 -54.89 -47.41
CA PRO A 1124 -1.44 -56.16 -48.10
C PRO A 1124 -0.19 -57.05 -48.00
N ALA A 1125 -0.42 -58.36 -47.90
CA ALA A 1125 0.61 -59.35 -47.55
C ALA A 1125 1.37 -59.86 -48.79
N MET A 1126 2.24 -59.01 -49.34
CA MET A 1126 2.87 -59.22 -50.65
C MET A 1126 4.34 -59.66 -50.56
N ALA A 1127 4.83 -60.36 -51.59
CA ALA A 1127 6.24 -60.81 -51.69
C ALA A 1127 7.23 -59.66 -51.95
N THR A 1128 6.74 -58.55 -52.47
CA THR A 1128 7.42 -57.26 -52.62
C THR A 1128 6.64 -56.20 -51.83
N LEU A 1129 7.23 -55.02 -51.58
CA LEU A 1129 6.55 -53.97 -50.79
C LEU A 1129 5.32 -53.38 -51.49
N MET A 1130 5.25 -53.52 -52.82
CA MET A 1130 4.15 -53.14 -53.69
C MET A 1130 3.67 -54.37 -54.46
N GLY A 1131 2.43 -54.34 -54.98
CA GLY A 1131 1.86 -55.40 -55.80
C GLY A 1131 1.56 -54.93 -57.23
N THR A 1132 1.19 -55.87 -58.10
CA THR A 1132 0.32 -55.51 -59.25
C THR A 1132 -1.07 -55.21 -58.73
N GLU A 1133 -1.87 -54.47 -59.50
CA GLU A 1133 -3.24 -54.15 -59.13
C GLU A 1133 -4.03 -55.42 -58.75
N THR A 1134 -4.04 -56.41 -59.64
CA THR A 1134 -4.69 -57.73 -59.44
C THR A 1134 -4.14 -58.53 -58.25
N THR A 1135 -2.93 -58.22 -57.76
CA THR A 1135 -2.37 -58.87 -56.55
C THR A 1135 -2.87 -58.18 -55.28
N VAL A 1136 -3.10 -56.86 -55.33
CA VAL A 1136 -3.68 -56.10 -54.22
C VAL A 1136 -5.17 -56.37 -54.12
N ASP A 1137 -5.87 -56.41 -55.26
CA ASP A 1137 -7.30 -56.72 -55.30
C ASP A 1137 -7.63 -58.13 -54.77
N ALA A 1138 -6.74 -59.10 -55.00
CA ALA A 1138 -6.88 -60.45 -54.44
C ALA A 1138 -6.57 -60.57 -52.93
N ASP A 1139 -6.17 -59.50 -52.24
CA ASP A 1139 -6.00 -59.49 -50.77
C ASP A 1139 -7.37 -59.35 -50.08
N THR A 1140 -7.47 -59.82 -48.82
CA THR A 1140 -8.65 -59.58 -47.97
C THR A 1140 -8.85 -58.12 -47.55
N ASN A 1141 -7.92 -57.25 -47.94
CA ASN A 1141 -7.90 -55.82 -47.70
C ASN A 1141 -7.73 -55.10 -49.05
N ASN A 1142 -8.80 -55.12 -49.87
CA ASN A 1142 -8.87 -54.54 -51.21
C ASN A 1142 -9.85 -53.34 -51.30
N ASP A 1143 -10.20 -52.71 -50.18
CA ASP A 1143 -11.27 -51.70 -50.12
C ASP A 1143 -10.96 -50.42 -50.91
N PHE A 1144 -9.69 -50.16 -51.22
CA PHE A 1144 -9.26 -48.94 -51.88
C PHE A 1144 -7.92 -49.16 -52.60
N VAL A 1145 -7.93 -49.44 -53.91
CA VAL A 1145 -6.72 -49.85 -54.66
C VAL A 1145 -6.14 -48.70 -55.49
N TRP A 1146 -4.91 -48.30 -55.17
CA TRP A 1146 -4.24 -47.13 -55.74
C TRP A 1146 -2.74 -47.34 -55.99
N SER A 1147 -2.13 -46.45 -56.77
CA SER A 1147 -0.70 -46.46 -57.13
C SER A 1147 -0.06 -45.09 -56.94
N GLY A 1148 1.16 -45.07 -56.37
CA GLY A 1148 1.95 -43.85 -56.15
C GLY A 1148 2.83 -43.43 -57.33
N HIS A 1149 2.71 -44.11 -58.47
CA HIS A 1149 3.43 -43.82 -59.73
C HIS A 1149 4.97 -43.74 -59.56
N ALA A 1150 5.58 -44.72 -58.88
CA ALA A 1150 6.97 -44.69 -58.38
C ALA A 1150 8.04 -44.24 -59.39
N THR A 1151 7.84 -44.43 -60.69
CA THR A 1151 8.77 -44.00 -61.75
C THR A 1151 8.08 -43.37 -62.97
N THR A 1152 6.89 -43.86 -63.32
CA THR A 1152 5.98 -43.34 -64.35
C THR A 1152 4.55 -43.60 -63.91
N THR A 1153 3.56 -43.06 -64.65
CA THR A 1153 2.17 -43.53 -64.57
C THR A 1153 2.08 -45.05 -64.60
N SER A 1154 1.25 -45.64 -63.73
CA SER A 1154 1.23 -47.08 -63.52
C SER A 1154 0.12 -47.77 -64.30
N ALA A 1155 0.50 -48.80 -65.05
CA ALA A 1155 -0.46 -49.75 -65.61
C ALA A 1155 -0.81 -50.83 -64.56
N LEU A 1156 -1.94 -51.51 -64.73
CA LEU A 1156 -2.43 -52.55 -63.81
C LEU A 1156 -1.38 -53.64 -63.52
N ALA A 1157 -0.59 -54.00 -64.54
CA ALA A 1157 0.47 -55.02 -64.46
C ALA A 1157 1.81 -54.52 -63.87
N HIS A 1158 1.96 -53.22 -63.54
CA HIS A 1158 3.16 -52.72 -62.88
C HIS A 1158 3.16 -53.08 -61.39
N VAL A 1159 4.32 -53.38 -60.80
CA VAL A 1159 4.44 -53.66 -59.36
C VAL A 1159 4.59 -52.34 -58.58
N ASP A 1160 3.50 -51.58 -58.52
CA ASP A 1160 3.43 -50.24 -57.90
C ASP A 1160 2.03 -49.92 -57.31
N TRP A 1161 1.23 -50.94 -57.02
CA TRP A 1161 -0.10 -50.81 -56.42
C TRP A 1161 -0.09 -51.16 -54.92
N SER A 1162 -0.99 -50.53 -54.18
CA SER A 1162 -1.19 -50.65 -52.74
C SER A 1162 -2.68 -50.48 -52.40
N ASN A 1163 -3.08 -50.91 -51.21
CA ASN A 1163 -4.43 -50.65 -50.66
C ASN A 1163 -4.49 -49.34 -49.84
N GLY A 1164 -5.67 -49.02 -49.31
CA GLY A 1164 -5.97 -47.84 -48.51
C GLY A 1164 -5.61 -47.92 -47.03
N TYR A 1165 -4.74 -48.85 -46.60
CA TYR A 1165 -4.43 -49.05 -45.19
C TYR A 1165 -3.89 -47.78 -44.51
N LEU A 1166 -4.74 -47.16 -43.69
CA LEU A 1166 -4.48 -45.89 -42.99
C LEU A 1166 -4.00 -44.79 -43.95
N VAL A 1167 -4.62 -44.72 -45.14
CA VAL A 1167 -4.63 -43.53 -46.00
C VAL A 1167 -5.16 -42.33 -45.21
N ASP A 1168 -4.60 -41.15 -45.43
CA ASP A 1168 -4.98 -39.97 -44.65
C ASP A 1168 -6.47 -39.66 -44.86
N GLY A 1169 -7.21 -39.45 -43.76
CA GLY A 1169 -8.67 -39.32 -43.76
C GLY A 1169 -9.50 -40.59 -44.02
N LEU A 1170 -8.88 -41.74 -44.31
CA LEU A 1170 -9.54 -43.05 -44.50
C LEU A 1170 -9.03 -44.09 -43.48
N PRO A 1171 -9.65 -44.20 -42.29
CA PRO A 1171 -9.23 -45.16 -41.28
C PRO A 1171 -9.69 -46.59 -41.62
N SER A 1172 -9.12 -47.57 -40.92
CA SER A 1172 -9.35 -49.02 -41.11
C SER A 1172 -10.78 -49.55 -40.82
N GLY A 1173 -11.72 -48.64 -40.53
CA GLY A 1173 -13.14 -48.95 -40.40
C GLY A 1173 -13.98 -48.31 -41.51
N GLY A 1174 -13.33 -47.73 -42.53
CA GLY A 1174 -13.93 -46.83 -43.51
C GLY A 1174 -14.16 -45.42 -42.99
N SER A 1175 -14.53 -44.53 -43.91
CA SER A 1175 -14.84 -43.13 -43.66
C SER A 1175 -16.08 -42.95 -42.76
N SER A 1176 -16.28 -41.74 -42.25
CA SER A 1176 -17.49 -41.43 -41.48
C SER A 1176 -18.75 -41.56 -42.35
N ALA A 1177 -19.74 -42.29 -41.86
CA ALA A 1177 -20.93 -42.59 -42.64
C ALA A 1177 -21.79 -41.34 -42.93
N GLN A 1178 -22.57 -41.42 -44.01
CA GLN A 1178 -23.64 -40.50 -44.35
C GLN A 1178 -24.95 -41.25 -44.24
N THR A 1179 -25.91 -40.73 -43.48
CA THR A 1179 -27.26 -41.28 -43.43
C THR A 1179 -28.23 -40.31 -44.09
N ILE A 1180 -29.10 -40.83 -44.95
CA ILE A 1180 -30.28 -40.14 -45.48
C ILE A 1180 -31.54 -40.87 -45.02
N SER A 1181 -32.57 -40.14 -44.59
CA SER A 1181 -33.71 -40.70 -43.84
C SER A 1181 -35.05 -40.12 -44.26
N LYS A 1182 -36.13 -40.88 -44.02
CA LYS A 1182 -37.52 -40.49 -44.22
C LYS A 1182 -38.35 -40.73 -42.97
#